data_AF-A0A2P8QM45-F1
#
_entry.id   AF-A0A2P8QM45-F1
#
_cell.length_a   1.000
_cell.length_b   1.000
_cell.length_c   1.000
_cell.angle_alpha   90.00
_cell.angle_beta   90.00
_cell.angle_gamma   90.00
#
_symmetry.space_group_name_H-M   'P 1'
#
loop_
_entity.id
_entity.type
_entity.pdbx_description
1 polymer ?
#
loop_
_entity_poly.entity_id
_entity_poly.type
_entity_poly.pdbx_seq_one_letter_code
_entity_poly.pdbx_strand_id
1 'polypeptide(L)'
;MSPDLLIWLQERTALSVLSSEVLNAIAQVAVERVIPANERLVVEDTDPEALYILQQGRLESKHTNSTSSVWATSLLPGSVINLQELILEQPVQRTVTALTECHLWAVATAEFQQIVGQYPEIFQTISRQLAQELSQLTSALSYEQERAIALRPYLVTKVKRGIIGTSRYAVRLRQEIREAANNQKSILIFGEPGLEKDNIATLIHFSSPQRRQPIIKVNCNLLQTSGADLFGRVGGKPGLLEWLGEGTLVLNNTQELPVELVPKIAQLLQTGTYQPISRSEDAPEVTRTSKARILAIAERTQPAIARCIGQTIKVPPLRVRKADIKALVEYYISLYTRSEGLAKSKIAPEALRRLQSYDFPGNLKELQSLVERALVQSGEETELTEEIFWSAQTKKKQFRVNVLNIYPSLRRFLRSSWYPDRINYGFTLWFFAFIVIILFVGPQQRDRNFALNMFWAWWWPLVLLGFPFVGRLWCAVCPFMIYGEVTQKLSQWLFPGRKLKQWHREPAEKWGGWFLFGLFTLIFLWEELWNLENTAYLSSCLLLLITAGAMIFSAIFERRFWCRYLCPIGGMNGLFAKLSMTELRAQQGTCSAECTTYQCYKGGPQKGEGMETNGCPLYSHPAQLEDNRDCVLCMTCLKACPHRSVEFNLRPPGIELWTTHIPHSYEVALLLLLLGGIFLHRLPEIQTSLGLRIDLTQFFPHLGLSLLVLLVPTGFVFVVYGLMRSLFWMRSYVAQSRISRRRSEALGAKDTKDFLRFKPKPFVELVYGYLPLILGGSLAHYLRLGLGEAGRILPVTFATFGLSGAGLPVVVAHPAVIAFLQGTTLIFSVLLTVVLTQKIARQPFRLLLPQHLGSVIIAASIWAIVVGR
;
A
#
# COMPACT_ATOMS: atom_id res chain seq x y z
N MET A 1 -13.91 92.63 -1.03
CA MET A 1 -13.57 91.85 -2.24
C MET A 1 -12.12 91.45 -2.14
N SER A 2 -11.80 90.16 -2.04
CA SER A 2 -10.42 89.69 -2.22
C SER A 2 -10.24 89.30 -3.70
N PRO A 3 -9.68 90.17 -4.57
CA PRO A 3 -9.33 89.78 -5.93
C PRO A 3 -8.45 88.52 -5.97
N ASP A 4 -7.71 88.28 -4.88
CA ASP A 4 -6.88 87.10 -4.66
C ASP A 4 -7.66 85.78 -4.63
N LEU A 5 -8.91 85.75 -4.13
CA LEU A 5 -9.72 84.52 -4.09
C LEU A 5 -10.25 84.16 -5.49
N LEU A 6 -10.67 85.14 -6.29
CA LEU A 6 -11.15 84.88 -7.64
C LEU A 6 -10.04 84.26 -8.52
N ILE A 7 -8.83 84.83 -8.45
CA ILE A 7 -7.65 84.28 -9.14
C ILE A 7 -7.34 82.88 -8.62
N TRP A 8 -7.42 82.66 -7.30
CA TRP A 8 -7.19 81.33 -6.71
C TRP A 8 -8.19 80.29 -7.20
N LEU A 9 -9.48 80.64 -7.27
CA LEU A 9 -10.52 79.76 -7.80
C LEU A 9 -10.27 79.38 -9.26
N GLN A 10 -9.84 80.34 -10.08
CA GLN A 10 -9.54 80.16 -11.50
C GLN A 10 -8.31 79.30 -11.78
N GLU A 11 -7.25 79.43 -10.97
CA GLU A 11 -5.96 78.79 -11.27
C GLU A 11 -5.66 77.55 -10.43
N ARG A 12 -6.26 77.43 -9.24
CA ARG A 12 -5.78 76.50 -8.20
C ARG A 12 -6.86 75.61 -7.59
N THR A 13 -8.07 75.60 -8.13
CA THR A 13 -9.16 74.74 -7.62
C THR A 13 -9.85 73.94 -8.72
N ALA A 14 -10.57 72.88 -8.31
CA ALA A 14 -11.43 72.11 -9.21
C ALA A 14 -12.61 72.93 -9.79
N LEU A 15 -12.87 74.13 -9.25
CA LEU A 15 -13.92 75.04 -9.74
C LEU A 15 -13.50 75.86 -10.96
N SER A 16 -12.21 75.82 -11.36
CA SER A 16 -11.66 76.49 -12.55
C SER A 16 -12.38 76.15 -13.87
N VAL A 17 -13.14 75.06 -13.91
CA VAL A 17 -13.94 74.64 -15.06
C VAL A 17 -15.22 75.49 -15.23
N LEU A 18 -15.60 76.27 -14.21
CA LEU A 18 -16.79 77.12 -14.21
C LEU A 18 -16.50 78.50 -14.84
N SER A 19 -17.53 79.14 -15.38
CA SER A 19 -17.43 80.49 -15.93
C SER A 19 -16.97 81.54 -14.89
N SER A 20 -16.31 82.60 -15.36
CA SER A 20 -15.80 83.67 -14.48
C SER A 20 -16.90 84.38 -13.67
N GLU A 21 -18.13 84.41 -14.19
CA GLU A 21 -19.31 84.99 -13.52
C GLU A 21 -19.68 84.17 -12.27
N VAL A 22 -19.71 82.85 -12.41
CA VAL A 22 -19.97 81.91 -11.31
C VAL A 22 -18.88 81.98 -10.24
N LEU A 23 -17.61 81.98 -10.65
CA LEU A 23 -16.49 82.07 -9.72
C LEU A 23 -16.49 83.39 -8.94
N ASN A 24 -16.92 84.48 -9.57
CA ASN A 24 -17.10 85.77 -8.90
C ASN A 24 -18.25 85.73 -7.89
N ALA A 25 -19.37 85.08 -8.21
CA ALA A 25 -20.49 84.89 -7.28
C ALA A 25 -20.05 84.10 -6.03
N ILE A 26 -19.28 83.02 -6.20
CA ILE A 26 -18.73 82.22 -5.09
C ILE A 26 -17.74 83.05 -4.27
N ALA A 27 -16.86 83.82 -4.91
CA ALA A 27 -15.87 84.65 -4.23
C ALA A 27 -16.49 85.79 -3.40
N GLN A 28 -17.70 86.25 -3.74
CA GLN A 28 -18.39 87.33 -3.01
C GLN A 28 -18.99 86.89 -1.67
N VAL A 29 -19.39 85.63 -1.56
CA VAL A 29 -20.01 85.06 -0.35
C VAL A 29 -19.03 84.27 0.52
N ALA A 30 -17.83 84.00 0.02
CA ALA A 30 -16.80 83.26 0.74
C ALA A 30 -16.21 84.06 1.91
N VAL A 31 -16.20 83.45 3.10
CA VAL A 31 -15.64 84.02 4.32
C VAL A 31 -14.37 83.26 4.71
N GLU A 32 -13.31 83.98 5.08
CA GLU A 32 -12.08 83.36 5.58
C GLU A 32 -12.28 82.76 6.97
N ARG A 33 -11.82 81.51 7.15
CA ARG A 33 -11.91 80.76 8.40
C ARG A 33 -10.56 80.10 8.69
N VAL A 34 -10.07 80.29 9.90
CA VAL A 34 -8.84 79.65 10.41
C VAL A 34 -9.24 78.49 11.30
N ILE A 35 -8.68 77.31 11.03
CA ILE A 35 -8.92 76.10 11.81
C ILE A 35 -7.60 75.67 12.45
N PRO A 36 -7.51 75.59 13.79
CA PRO A 36 -6.31 75.15 14.50
C PRO A 36 -5.98 73.67 14.21
N ALA A 37 -4.72 73.32 14.48
CA ALA A 37 -4.24 71.95 14.32
C ALA A 37 -5.02 70.97 15.23
N ASN A 38 -5.23 69.76 14.72
CA ASN A 38 -5.98 68.63 15.29
C ASN A 38 -7.50 68.82 15.46
N GLU A 39 -8.08 69.90 14.93
CA GLU A 39 -9.54 70.08 14.91
C GLU A 39 -10.18 69.39 13.71
N ARG A 40 -11.38 68.84 13.90
CA ARG A 40 -12.17 68.22 12.82
C ARG A 40 -12.94 69.33 12.08
N LEU A 41 -12.60 69.52 10.81
CA LEU A 41 -13.27 70.48 9.93
C LEU A 41 -14.67 69.99 9.54
N VAL A 42 -14.79 68.70 9.21
CA VAL A 42 -16.07 68.06 8.85
C VAL A 42 -16.10 66.66 9.41
N VAL A 43 -17.27 66.17 9.82
CA VAL A 43 -17.49 64.83 10.38
C VAL A 43 -18.32 64.01 9.41
N GLU A 44 -18.01 62.71 9.28
CA GLU A 44 -18.78 61.78 8.46
C GLU A 44 -20.22 61.62 9.00
N ASP A 45 -21.18 61.39 8.11
CA ASP A 45 -22.62 61.23 8.40
C ASP A 45 -23.33 62.47 9.00
N THR A 46 -22.72 63.66 8.91
CA THR A 46 -23.38 64.93 9.26
C THR A 46 -23.79 65.71 8.00
N ASP A 47 -24.79 66.58 8.12
CA ASP A 47 -25.13 67.50 7.03
C ASP A 47 -23.97 68.48 6.75
N PRO A 48 -23.66 68.78 5.48
CA PRO A 48 -22.57 69.70 5.15
C PRO A 48 -22.93 71.13 5.58
N GLU A 49 -22.14 71.70 6.50
CA GLU A 49 -22.36 73.07 7.02
C GLU A 49 -21.97 74.17 6.02
N ALA A 50 -20.94 73.92 5.22
CA ALA A 50 -20.39 74.85 4.23
C ALA A 50 -19.54 74.13 3.18
N LEU A 51 -19.32 74.79 2.05
CA LEU A 51 -18.28 74.45 1.08
C LEU A 51 -16.95 75.03 1.59
N TYR A 52 -15.92 74.21 1.74
CA TYR A 52 -14.60 74.68 2.20
C TYR A 52 -13.56 74.59 1.08
N ILE A 53 -12.76 75.64 0.91
CA ILE A 53 -11.65 75.70 -0.05
C ILE A 53 -10.36 75.93 0.74
N LEU A 54 -9.42 74.97 0.68
CA LEU A 54 -8.16 75.06 1.42
C LEU A 54 -7.18 76.04 0.74
N GLN A 55 -6.77 77.08 1.45
CA GLN A 55 -5.78 78.06 0.97
C GLN A 55 -4.36 77.69 1.40
N GLN A 56 -4.17 77.39 2.69
CA GLN A 56 -2.88 77.02 3.28
C GLN A 56 -3.08 76.03 4.43
N GLY A 57 -2.09 75.18 4.68
CA GLY A 57 -2.13 74.14 5.71
C GLY A 57 -2.27 72.72 5.15
N ARG A 58 -2.37 71.72 6.04
CA ARG A 58 -2.53 70.31 5.68
C ARG A 58 -3.77 69.75 6.34
N LEU A 59 -4.68 69.24 5.53
CA LEU A 59 -5.84 68.47 6.00
C LEU A 59 -5.61 66.97 5.73
N GLU A 60 -6.21 66.14 6.56
CA GLU A 60 -6.25 64.68 6.42
C GLU A 60 -7.71 64.24 6.33
N SER A 61 -8.03 63.45 5.32
CA SER A 61 -9.35 62.82 5.16
C SER A 61 -9.30 61.35 5.57
N LYS A 62 -10.26 60.94 6.41
CA LYS A 62 -10.48 59.57 6.88
C LYS A 62 -11.92 59.15 6.61
N HIS A 63 -12.09 57.90 6.17
CA HIS A 63 -13.38 57.26 5.93
C HIS A 63 -13.55 56.12 6.94
N THR A 64 -14.69 56.04 7.63
CA THR A 64 -14.90 55.06 8.71
C THR A 64 -15.62 53.79 8.28
N ASN A 65 -16.10 53.71 7.03
CA ASN A 65 -16.80 52.52 6.57
C ASN A 65 -15.89 51.30 6.25
N SER A 66 -16.39 50.13 6.67
CA SER A 66 -15.67 48.92 7.06
C SER A 66 -14.94 48.10 5.96
N THR A 67 -13.92 47.34 6.40
CA THR A 67 -13.22 46.18 5.78
C THR A 67 -11.83 46.33 5.12
N SER A 68 -11.22 47.51 5.07
CA SER A 68 -9.79 47.64 4.68
C SER A 68 -9.07 48.75 5.43
N SER A 69 -7.74 48.65 5.54
CA SER A 69 -6.84 49.60 6.21
C SER A 69 -7.22 51.07 5.96
N VAL A 70 -7.31 51.87 7.04
CA VAL A 70 -7.57 53.31 7.01
C VAL A 70 -6.50 54.01 6.14
N TRP A 71 -6.85 54.37 4.91
CA TRP A 71 -5.99 55.23 4.09
C TRP A 71 -6.30 56.69 4.42
N ALA A 72 -5.48 57.27 5.28
CA ALA A 72 -5.45 58.70 5.47
C ALA A 72 -4.96 59.37 4.17
N THR A 73 -5.81 60.18 3.55
CA THR A 73 -5.44 60.94 2.35
C THR A 73 -5.15 62.38 2.74
N SER A 74 -3.93 62.86 2.46
CA SER A 74 -3.59 64.27 2.69
C SER A 74 -4.17 65.13 1.56
N LEU A 75 -4.91 66.18 1.92
CA LEU A 75 -5.46 67.16 0.99
C LEU A 75 -4.48 68.34 0.87
N LEU A 76 -4.22 68.75 -0.38
CA LEU A 76 -3.30 69.84 -0.71
C LEU A 76 -4.06 71.18 -0.82
N PRO A 77 -3.39 72.33 -0.64
CA PRO A 77 -3.94 73.64 -0.98
C PRO A 77 -4.61 73.64 -2.36
N GLY A 78 -5.80 74.21 -2.47
CA GLY A 78 -6.67 74.16 -3.65
C GLY A 78 -7.77 73.09 -3.60
N SER A 79 -7.74 72.18 -2.61
CA SER A 79 -8.79 71.18 -2.41
C SER A 79 -10.12 71.83 -2.02
N VAL A 80 -11.20 71.42 -2.69
CA VAL A 80 -12.58 71.82 -2.38
C VAL A 80 -13.27 70.67 -1.65
N ILE A 81 -13.88 70.98 -0.51
CA ILE A 81 -14.48 70.01 0.43
C ILE A 81 -15.98 70.27 0.49
N ASN A 82 -16.77 69.20 0.57
CA ASN A 82 -18.24 69.20 0.53
C ASN A 82 -18.86 69.59 -0.83
N LEU A 83 -18.07 69.73 -1.90
CA LEU A 83 -18.60 70.13 -3.21
C LEU A 83 -19.62 69.12 -3.76
N GLN A 84 -19.31 67.82 -3.68
CA GLN A 84 -20.20 66.77 -4.18
C GLN A 84 -21.42 66.64 -3.28
N GLU A 85 -21.20 66.68 -1.97
CA GLU A 85 -22.23 66.52 -0.94
C GLU A 85 -23.27 67.65 -0.99
N LEU A 86 -22.83 68.88 -1.25
CA LEU A 86 -23.72 70.04 -1.43
C LEU A 86 -24.48 70.03 -2.76
N ILE A 87 -23.87 69.52 -3.83
CA ILE A 87 -24.51 69.44 -5.16
C ILE A 87 -25.52 68.29 -5.24
N LEU A 88 -25.23 67.17 -4.56
CA LEU A 88 -26.06 65.96 -4.57
C LEU A 88 -27.05 65.90 -3.40
N GLU A 89 -27.03 66.90 -2.51
CA GLU A 89 -27.84 66.96 -1.28
C GLU A 89 -27.68 65.70 -0.41
N GLN A 90 -26.43 65.31 -0.15
CA GLN A 90 -26.07 64.11 0.62
C GLN A 90 -25.30 64.48 1.90
N PRO A 91 -25.37 63.64 2.95
CA PRO A 91 -24.55 63.82 4.13
C PRO A 91 -23.06 63.64 3.79
N VAL A 92 -22.20 64.23 4.63
CA VAL A 92 -20.75 64.20 4.48
C VAL A 92 -20.22 62.77 4.49
N GLN A 93 -19.47 62.39 3.46
CA GLN A 93 -18.99 61.01 3.28
C GLN A 93 -17.68 60.70 4.00
N ARG A 94 -17.00 61.71 4.58
CA ARG A 94 -15.66 61.53 5.17
C ARG A 94 -15.38 62.54 6.28
N THR A 95 -14.68 62.10 7.32
CA THR A 95 -14.18 63.00 8.35
C THR A 95 -12.90 63.68 7.86
N VAL A 96 -12.83 65.01 7.91
CA VAL A 96 -11.65 65.80 7.55
C VAL A 96 -11.10 66.47 8.80
N THR A 97 -9.82 66.26 9.10
CA THR A 97 -9.14 66.83 10.29
C THR A 97 -7.96 67.69 9.85
N ALA A 98 -7.75 68.83 10.49
CA ALA A 98 -6.59 69.68 10.27
C ALA A 98 -5.36 69.10 10.97
N LEU A 99 -4.27 68.84 10.24
CA LEU A 99 -3.00 68.39 10.82
C LEU A 99 -2.13 69.56 11.27
N THR A 100 -2.25 70.69 10.59
CA THR A 100 -1.64 71.97 10.93
C THR A 100 -2.73 73.01 11.06
N GLU A 101 -2.40 74.21 11.54
CA GLU A 101 -3.28 75.36 11.34
C GLU A 101 -3.56 75.50 9.83
N CYS A 102 -4.84 75.63 9.48
CA CYS A 102 -5.33 75.68 8.10
C CYS A 102 -6.13 76.97 7.88
N HIS A 103 -5.77 77.69 6.83
CA HIS A 103 -6.54 78.83 6.32
C HIS A 103 -7.43 78.35 5.20
N LEU A 104 -8.74 78.58 5.33
CA LEU A 104 -9.75 78.10 4.40
C LEU A 104 -10.71 79.24 4.05
N TRP A 105 -11.34 79.16 2.89
CA TRP A 105 -12.56 79.92 2.59
C TRP A 105 -13.77 79.02 2.77
N ALA A 106 -14.76 79.50 3.52
CA ALA A 106 -16.02 78.80 3.75
C ALA A 106 -17.16 79.57 3.07
N VAL A 107 -18.00 78.85 2.31
CA VAL A 107 -19.26 79.37 1.75
C VAL A 107 -20.39 78.62 2.42
N ALA A 108 -21.30 79.33 3.09
CA ALA A 108 -22.40 78.68 3.81
C ALA A 108 -23.29 77.88 2.86
N THR A 109 -23.81 76.74 3.32
CA THR A 109 -24.65 75.85 2.48
C THR A 109 -25.83 76.57 1.82
N ALA A 110 -26.51 77.45 2.56
CA ALA A 110 -27.65 78.22 2.03
C ALA A 110 -27.24 79.18 0.90
N GLU A 111 -26.08 79.84 1.03
CA GLU A 111 -25.55 80.77 0.02
C GLU A 111 -25.08 80.00 -1.22
N PHE A 112 -24.40 78.87 -1.02
CA PHE A 112 -23.96 78.01 -2.12
C PHE A 112 -25.16 77.44 -2.90
N GLN A 113 -26.20 76.97 -2.21
CA GLN A 113 -27.43 76.50 -2.84
C GLN A 113 -28.15 77.60 -3.63
N GLN A 114 -28.16 78.83 -3.12
CA GLN A 114 -28.72 79.97 -3.85
C GLN A 114 -27.93 80.26 -5.14
N ILE A 115 -26.60 80.18 -5.09
CA ILE A 115 -25.73 80.34 -6.27
C ILE A 115 -25.96 79.20 -7.28
N VAL A 116 -26.09 77.95 -6.81
CA VAL A 116 -26.43 76.80 -7.67
C VAL A 116 -27.79 77.00 -8.35
N GLY A 117 -28.79 77.56 -7.65
CA GLY A 117 -30.09 77.90 -8.21
C GLY A 117 -30.06 79.04 -9.24
N GLN A 118 -29.17 80.01 -9.06
CA GLN A 118 -28.99 81.14 -10.00
C GLN A 118 -28.17 80.76 -11.24
N TYR A 119 -27.21 79.83 -11.10
CA TYR A 119 -26.31 79.41 -12.16
C TYR A 119 -26.37 77.89 -12.38
N PRO A 120 -27.33 77.40 -13.19
CA PRO A 120 -27.48 75.97 -13.48
C PRO A 120 -26.23 75.31 -14.12
N GLU A 121 -25.32 76.13 -14.69
CA GLU A 121 -24.03 75.70 -15.23
C GLU A 121 -23.20 74.91 -14.21
N ILE A 122 -23.25 75.29 -12.91
CA ILE A 122 -22.50 74.63 -11.84
C ILE A 122 -22.85 73.15 -11.77
N PHE A 123 -24.15 72.86 -11.70
CA PHE A 123 -24.66 71.50 -11.62
C PHE A 123 -24.35 70.71 -12.90
N GLN A 124 -24.53 71.31 -14.08
CA GLN A 124 -24.31 70.65 -15.37
C GLN A 124 -22.84 70.27 -15.61
N THR A 125 -21.91 71.19 -15.37
CA THR A 125 -20.49 71.00 -15.62
C THR A 125 -19.89 69.97 -14.67
N ILE A 126 -20.20 70.06 -13.37
CA ILE A 126 -19.70 69.14 -12.37
C ILE A 126 -20.30 67.73 -12.57
N SER A 127 -21.60 67.63 -12.86
CA SER A 127 -22.24 66.34 -13.17
C SER A 127 -21.63 65.66 -14.40
N ARG A 128 -21.31 66.42 -15.44
CA ARG A 128 -20.67 65.90 -16.67
C ARG A 128 -19.26 65.38 -16.39
N GLN A 129 -18.48 66.09 -15.59
CA GLN A 129 -17.12 65.66 -15.21
C GLN A 129 -17.17 64.37 -14.38
N LEU A 130 -18.04 64.30 -13.37
CA LEU A 130 -18.22 63.10 -12.55
C LEU A 130 -18.68 61.90 -13.41
N ALA A 131 -19.59 62.11 -14.35
CA ALA A 131 -20.03 61.06 -15.27
C ALA A 131 -18.90 60.54 -16.17
N GLN A 132 -18.01 61.41 -16.64
CA GLN A 132 -16.85 61.01 -17.44
C GLN A 132 -15.82 60.22 -16.62
N GLU A 133 -15.48 60.69 -15.43
CA GLU A 133 -14.58 59.99 -14.50
C GLU A 133 -15.15 58.62 -14.12
N LEU A 134 -16.45 58.56 -13.80
CA LEU A 134 -17.14 57.31 -13.47
C LEU A 134 -17.19 56.35 -14.66
N SER A 135 -17.43 56.85 -15.88
CA SER A 135 -17.39 56.02 -17.10
C SER A 135 -15.99 55.44 -17.33
N GLN A 136 -14.93 56.24 -17.15
CA GLN A 136 -13.56 55.77 -17.30
C GLN A 136 -13.20 54.72 -16.25
N LEU A 137 -13.52 54.96 -14.97
CA LEU A 137 -13.29 54.01 -13.89
C LEU A 137 -14.10 52.72 -14.10
N THR A 138 -15.36 52.82 -14.50
CA THR A 138 -16.21 51.65 -14.80
C THR A 138 -15.63 50.84 -15.95
N SER A 139 -15.15 51.49 -17.01
CA SER A 139 -14.53 50.79 -18.14
C SER A 139 -13.24 50.06 -17.73
N ALA A 140 -12.36 50.71 -16.96
CA ALA A 140 -11.13 50.10 -16.46
C ALA A 140 -11.42 48.93 -15.51
N LEU A 141 -12.38 49.10 -14.60
CA LEU A 141 -12.82 48.05 -13.69
C LEU A 141 -13.40 46.85 -14.46
N SER A 142 -14.25 47.10 -15.45
CA SER A 142 -14.85 46.05 -16.28
C SER A 142 -13.78 45.27 -17.05
N TYR A 143 -12.77 45.96 -17.61
CA TYR A 143 -11.65 45.32 -18.30
C TYR A 143 -10.84 44.42 -17.36
N GLU A 144 -10.50 44.88 -16.16
CA GLU A 144 -9.77 44.05 -15.17
C GLU A 144 -10.61 42.88 -14.64
N GLN A 145 -11.93 43.06 -14.49
CA GLN A 145 -12.84 41.97 -14.13
C GLN A 145 -12.90 40.90 -15.22
N GLU A 146 -13.07 41.28 -16.48
CA GLU A 146 -13.07 40.34 -17.61
C GLU A 146 -11.73 39.62 -17.73
N ARG A 147 -10.62 40.35 -17.59
CA ARG A 147 -9.25 39.80 -17.56
C ARG A 147 -9.09 38.77 -16.45
N ALA A 148 -9.52 39.10 -15.23
CA ALA A 148 -9.43 38.19 -14.09
C ALA A 148 -10.27 36.93 -14.32
N ILE A 149 -11.49 37.06 -14.83
CA ILE A 149 -12.38 35.94 -15.14
C ILE A 149 -11.77 35.05 -16.22
N ALA A 150 -11.20 35.63 -17.28
CA ALA A 150 -10.60 34.90 -18.40
C ALA A 150 -9.34 34.12 -17.99
N LEU A 151 -8.49 34.70 -17.14
CA LEU A 151 -7.24 34.06 -16.70
C LEU A 151 -7.43 33.07 -15.55
N ARG A 152 -8.47 33.24 -14.72
CA ARG A 152 -8.72 32.44 -13.49
C ARG A 152 -8.59 30.92 -13.67
N PRO A 153 -9.10 30.28 -14.74
CA PRO A 153 -8.99 28.83 -14.92
C PRO A 153 -7.56 28.34 -15.12
N TYR A 154 -6.65 29.21 -15.57
CA TYR A 154 -5.29 28.87 -15.98
C TYR A 154 -4.22 29.36 -15.00
N LEU A 155 -4.56 30.24 -14.06
CA LEU A 155 -3.61 30.86 -13.14
C LEU A 155 -2.89 29.85 -12.25
N VAL A 156 -1.57 30.01 -12.14
CA VAL A 156 -0.71 29.24 -11.22
C VAL A 156 -0.27 30.15 -10.07
N THR A 157 -0.84 29.94 -8.89
CA THR A 157 -0.69 30.89 -7.76
C THR A 157 0.58 30.70 -6.94
N LYS A 158 1.16 29.49 -6.92
CA LYS A 158 2.33 29.19 -6.09
C LYS A 158 3.21 28.09 -6.68
N VAL A 159 4.49 28.15 -6.32
CA VAL A 159 5.45 27.05 -6.51
C VAL A 159 5.07 25.90 -5.57
N LYS A 160 5.07 24.65 -6.04
CA LYS A 160 4.80 23.47 -5.19
C LYS A 160 5.98 23.19 -4.26
N ARG A 161 7.21 23.18 -4.80
CA ARG A 161 8.46 22.96 -4.06
C ARG A 161 9.71 23.32 -4.87
N GLY A 162 10.84 23.47 -4.18
CA GLY A 162 12.17 23.53 -4.80
C GLY A 162 12.68 22.16 -5.30
N ILE A 163 13.77 22.16 -6.06
CA ILE A 163 14.44 20.92 -6.50
C ILE A 163 15.18 20.29 -5.31
N ILE A 164 14.80 19.05 -4.98
CA ILE A 164 15.33 18.28 -3.85
C ILE A 164 16.44 17.35 -4.34
N GLY A 165 17.51 17.24 -3.56
CA GLY A 165 18.64 16.35 -3.84
C GLY A 165 19.99 17.05 -3.96
N THR A 166 21.05 16.26 -3.80
CA THR A 166 22.46 16.69 -3.82
C THR A 166 23.24 16.08 -4.97
N SER A 167 22.62 15.22 -5.79
CA SER A 167 23.28 14.65 -6.96
C SER A 167 23.76 15.73 -7.93
N ARG A 168 24.80 15.42 -8.70
CA ARG A 168 25.30 16.29 -9.78
C ARG A 168 24.18 16.75 -10.73
N TYR A 169 23.19 15.90 -10.96
CA TYR A 169 22.04 16.20 -11.80
C TYR A 169 21.08 17.20 -11.15
N ALA A 170 20.84 17.10 -9.85
CA ALA A 170 19.99 18.05 -9.12
C ALA A 170 20.66 19.42 -8.99
N VAL A 171 21.97 19.45 -8.76
CA VAL A 171 22.77 20.69 -8.72
C VAL A 171 22.75 21.40 -10.08
N ARG A 172 23.03 20.66 -11.17
CA ARG A 172 22.97 21.19 -12.53
C ARG A 172 21.57 21.71 -12.89
N LEU A 173 20.52 20.97 -12.56
CA LEU A 173 19.14 21.43 -12.82
C LEU A 173 18.81 22.72 -12.06
N ARG A 174 19.27 22.88 -10.80
CA ARG A 174 19.12 24.14 -10.04
C ARG A 174 19.88 25.30 -10.66
N GLN A 175 21.00 25.03 -11.32
CA GLN A 175 21.77 26.04 -12.04
C GLN A 175 21.06 26.43 -13.34
N GLU A 176 20.64 25.46 -14.15
CA GLU A 176 19.88 25.69 -15.39
C GLU A 176 18.59 26.48 -15.13
N ILE A 177 17.87 26.20 -14.03
CA ILE A 177 16.69 26.97 -13.61
C ILE A 177 17.04 28.42 -13.26
N ARG A 178 18.16 28.67 -12.57
CA ARG A 178 18.59 30.03 -12.20
C ARG A 178 19.02 30.83 -13.43
N GLU A 179 19.79 30.22 -14.33
CA GLU A 179 20.19 30.83 -15.60
C GLU A 179 18.96 31.15 -16.46
N ALA A 180 18.01 30.22 -16.54
CA ALA A 180 16.73 30.42 -17.20
C ALA A 180 15.92 31.55 -16.55
N ALA A 181 15.85 31.63 -15.23
CA ALA A 181 15.08 32.67 -14.53
C ALA A 181 15.58 34.09 -14.83
N ASN A 182 16.90 34.26 -15.00
CA ASN A 182 17.54 35.54 -15.32
C ASN A 182 17.40 35.96 -16.78
N ASN A 183 16.96 35.06 -17.67
CA ASN A 183 16.78 35.33 -19.09
C ASN A 183 15.29 35.44 -19.45
N GLN A 184 14.95 36.25 -20.46
CA GLN A 184 13.59 36.38 -21.01
C GLN A 184 13.31 35.50 -22.22
N LYS A 185 14.30 34.68 -22.66
CA LYS A 185 14.13 33.72 -23.76
C LYS A 185 13.03 32.69 -23.48
N SER A 186 12.43 32.19 -24.56
CA SER A 186 11.54 31.03 -24.54
C SER A 186 12.31 29.78 -24.10
N ILE A 187 11.66 28.91 -23.31
CA ILE A 187 12.31 27.72 -22.74
C ILE A 187 11.52 26.46 -23.03
N LEU A 188 12.22 25.39 -23.40
CA LEU A 188 11.68 24.04 -23.55
C LEU A 188 12.11 23.19 -22.34
N ILE A 189 11.14 22.76 -21.54
CA ILE A 189 11.35 21.82 -20.43
C ILE A 189 11.01 20.43 -20.95
N PHE A 190 12.04 19.64 -21.23
CA PHE A 190 11.93 18.33 -21.84
C PHE A 190 12.23 17.21 -20.84
N GLY A 191 11.41 16.16 -20.81
CA GLY A 191 11.70 14.97 -20.03
C GLY A 191 10.54 13.99 -19.96
N GLU A 192 10.81 12.83 -19.38
CA GLU A 192 9.84 11.74 -19.17
C GLU A 192 8.59 12.14 -18.36
N PRO A 193 7.50 11.36 -18.46
CA PRO A 193 6.32 11.56 -17.65
C PRO A 193 6.62 11.46 -16.16
N GLY A 194 5.90 12.24 -15.36
CA GLY A 194 5.99 12.21 -13.90
C GLY A 194 7.18 12.96 -13.29
N LEU A 195 7.91 13.79 -14.06
CA LEU A 195 9.02 14.61 -13.56
C LEU A 195 8.63 15.99 -12.99
N GLU A 196 7.33 16.28 -12.84
CA GLU A 196 6.82 17.58 -12.35
C GLU A 196 7.41 18.79 -13.12
N LYS A 197 7.49 18.65 -14.45
CA LYS A 197 8.02 19.67 -15.37
C LYS A 197 7.27 21.01 -15.26
N ASP A 198 6.00 20.96 -14.90
CA ASP A 198 5.17 22.13 -14.64
C ASP A 198 5.63 22.90 -13.41
N ASN A 199 6.01 22.23 -12.31
CA ASN A 199 6.61 22.90 -11.16
C ASN A 199 7.96 23.57 -11.50
N ILE A 200 8.72 23.00 -12.45
CA ILE A 200 9.97 23.62 -12.95
C ILE A 200 9.66 24.93 -13.69
N ALA A 201 8.62 24.95 -14.54
CA ALA A 201 8.18 26.17 -15.20
C ALA A 201 7.80 27.25 -14.18
N THR A 202 7.05 26.86 -13.14
CA THR A 202 6.67 27.75 -12.03
C THR A 202 7.90 28.27 -11.28
N LEU A 203 8.89 27.42 -10.99
CA LEU A 203 10.16 27.81 -10.35
C LEU A 203 10.92 28.86 -11.16
N ILE A 204 10.98 28.71 -12.49
CA ILE A 204 11.64 29.66 -13.39
C ILE A 204 10.95 31.03 -13.30
N HIS A 205 9.62 31.07 -13.38
CA HIS A 205 8.86 32.32 -13.31
C HIS A 205 9.00 33.03 -11.96
N PHE A 206 8.78 32.34 -10.83
CA PHE A 206 8.85 32.96 -9.51
C PHE A 206 10.27 33.32 -9.06
N SER A 207 11.29 32.77 -9.73
CA SER A 207 12.70 33.18 -9.54
C SER A 207 13.13 34.31 -10.47
N SER A 208 12.26 34.76 -11.38
CA SER A 208 12.55 35.81 -12.37
C SER A 208 12.17 37.22 -11.88
N PRO A 209 12.64 38.29 -12.55
CA PRO A 209 12.20 39.66 -12.27
C PRO A 209 10.68 39.86 -12.42
N GLN A 210 10.03 39.03 -13.25
CA GLN A 210 8.58 39.07 -13.51
C GLN A 210 7.75 38.25 -12.50
N ARG A 211 8.30 37.84 -11.36
CA ARG A 211 7.58 37.04 -10.33
C ARG A 211 6.26 37.64 -9.81
N ARG A 212 6.01 38.94 -10.06
CA ARG A 212 4.78 39.65 -9.69
C ARG A 212 3.73 39.66 -10.81
N GLN A 213 4.13 39.28 -12.02
CA GLN A 213 3.23 39.18 -13.17
C GLN A 213 2.48 37.83 -13.15
N PRO A 214 1.30 37.73 -13.79
CA PRO A 214 0.56 36.48 -13.85
C PRO A 214 1.33 35.39 -14.59
N ILE A 215 1.22 34.15 -14.10
CA ILE A 215 1.62 32.94 -14.81
C ILE A 215 0.39 32.08 -15.06
N ILE A 216 0.18 31.70 -16.32
CA ILE A 216 -0.91 30.80 -16.72
C ILE A 216 -0.36 29.51 -17.31
N LYS A 217 -1.03 28.39 -17.02
CA LYS A 217 -0.72 27.07 -17.58
C LYS A 217 -1.88 26.56 -18.41
N VAL A 218 -1.61 26.26 -19.67
CA VAL A 218 -2.58 25.75 -20.63
C VAL A 218 -2.14 24.37 -21.11
N ASN A 219 -3.03 23.38 -21.04
CA ASN A 219 -2.77 22.06 -21.63
C ASN A 219 -3.09 22.11 -23.12
N CYS A 220 -2.13 21.75 -23.96
CA CYS A 220 -2.26 21.89 -25.42
C CYS A 220 -3.37 21.02 -26.03
N ASN A 221 -3.72 19.90 -25.38
CA ASN A 221 -4.82 19.03 -25.80
C ASN A 221 -6.23 19.61 -25.58
N LEU A 222 -6.36 20.66 -24.77
CA LEU A 222 -7.63 21.35 -24.53
C LEU A 222 -7.81 22.58 -25.43
N LEU A 223 -6.81 22.94 -26.23
CA LEU A 223 -6.88 24.09 -27.13
C LEU A 223 -7.75 23.76 -28.35
N GLN A 224 -8.63 24.70 -28.72
CA GLN A 224 -9.37 24.61 -29.98
C GLN A 224 -8.40 24.58 -31.18
N THR A 225 -8.70 23.76 -32.18
CA THR A 225 -7.89 23.64 -33.43
C THR A 225 -7.66 25.00 -34.11
N SER A 226 -8.68 25.87 -34.05
CA SER A 226 -8.60 27.23 -34.59
C SER A 226 -7.53 28.10 -33.90
N GLY A 227 -7.32 27.89 -32.60
CA GLY A 227 -6.44 28.68 -31.73
C GLY A 227 -7.11 29.90 -31.10
N ALA A 228 -8.45 29.99 -31.14
CA ALA A 228 -9.19 31.19 -30.73
C ALA A 228 -8.94 31.55 -29.27
N ASP A 229 -8.78 30.55 -28.41
CA ASP A 229 -8.53 30.75 -26.98
C ASP A 229 -7.17 31.43 -26.75
N LEU A 230 -6.15 31.11 -27.54
CA LEU A 230 -4.80 31.63 -27.37
C LEU A 230 -4.60 33.00 -28.04
N PHE A 231 -5.05 33.11 -29.29
CA PHE A 231 -4.78 34.25 -30.18
C PHE A 231 -5.93 35.26 -30.23
N GLY A 232 -7.13 34.92 -29.75
CA GLY A 232 -8.30 35.79 -29.79
C GLY A 232 -8.92 35.91 -31.18
N ARG A 233 -9.92 36.78 -31.31
CA ARG A 233 -10.63 37.06 -32.58
C ARG A 233 -10.56 38.54 -32.93
N VAL A 234 -10.42 38.85 -34.22
CA VAL A 234 -10.48 40.23 -34.73
C VAL A 234 -11.89 40.80 -34.45
N GLY A 235 -11.97 41.95 -33.77
CA GLY A 235 -13.24 42.58 -33.39
C GLY A 235 -14.08 41.81 -32.36
N GLY A 236 -13.49 40.80 -31.71
CA GLY A 236 -14.16 39.94 -30.74
C GLY A 236 -13.43 39.87 -29.40
N LYS A 237 -13.63 38.75 -28.68
CA LYS A 237 -12.98 38.54 -27.38
C LYS A 237 -11.44 38.45 -27.53
N PRO A 238 -10.68 39.15 -26.68
CA PRO A 238 -9.22 39.04 -26.62
C PRO A 238 -8.77 37.61 -26.30
N GLY A 239 -7.60 37.23 -26.83
CA GLY A 239 -6.98 35.94 -26.56
C GLY A 239 -6.22 35.91 -25.24
N LEU A 240 -5.85 34.72 -24.77
CA LEU A 240 -5.06 34.56 -23.54
C LEU A 240 -3.73 35.32 -23.58
N LEU A 241 -3.07 35.42 -24.74
CA LEU A 241 -1.81 36.17 -24.87
C LEU A 241 -1.99 37.68 -24.62
N GLU A 242 -3.13 38.23 -25.03
CA GLU A 242 -3.46 39.64 -24.84
C GLU A 242 -3.86 39.91 -23.39
N TRP A 243 -4.74 39.09 -22.83
CA TRP A 243 -5.12 39.17 -21.41
C TRP A 243 -3.93 39.03 -20.46
N LEU A 244 -2.95 38.20 -20.82
CA LEU A 244 -1.78 37.92 -19.99
C LEU A 244 -0.80 39.11 -19.93
N GLY A 245 -0.62 39.85 -21.02
CA GLY A 245 0.32 40.98 -21.09
C GLY A 245 1.78 40.55 -20.87
N GLU A 246 2.44 41.11 -19.85
CA GLU A 246 3.85 40.84 -19.50
C GLU A 246 4.06 39.59 -18.62
N GLY A 247 3.05 38.73 -18.55
CA GLY A 247 3.07 37.48 -17.79
C GLY A 247 3.86 36.34 -18.43
N THR A 248 3.70 35.13 -17.88
CA THR A 248 4.31 33.90 -18.40
C THR A 248 3.24 32.89 -18.82
N LEU A 249 3.30 32.44 -20.06
CA LEU A 249 2.46 31.39 -20.62
C LEU A 249 3.21 30.06 -20.60
N VAL A 250 2.67 29.07 -19.89
CA VAL A 250 3.16 27.70 -19.88
C VAL A 250 2.29 26.84 -20.81
N LEU A 251 2.89 26.37 -21.90
CA LEU A 251 2.29 25.41 -22.83
C LEU A 251 2.64 23.99 -22.39
N ASN A 252 1.69 23.31 -21.75
CA ASN A 252 1.88 21.95 -21.25
C ASN A 252 1.52 20.91 -22.31
N ASN A 253 2.33 19.86 -22.43
CA ASN A 253 2.23 18.81 -23.44
C ASN A 253 2.24 19.34 -24.89
N THR A 254 3.27 20.08 -25.28
CA THR A 254 3.32 20.67 -26.64
C THR A 254 3.26 19.63 -27.76
N GLN A 255 3.68 18.38 -27.51
CA GLN A 255 3.52 17.30 -28.48
C GLN A 255 2.05 16.94 -28.81
N GLU A 256 1.08 17.39 -28.00
CA GLU A 256 -0.36 17.19 -28.20
C GLU A 256 -1.03 18.38 -28.89
N LEU A 257 -0.24 19.34 -29.40
CA LEU A 257 -0.78 20.47 -30.15
C LEU A 257 -1.48 20.01 -31.44
N PRO A 258 -2.68 20.56 -31.76
CA PRO A 258 -3.30 20.41 -33.06
C PRO A 258 -2.33 20.83 -34.18
N VAL A 259 -2.29 20.06 -35.27
CA VAL A 259 -1.34 20.25 -36.38
C VAL A 259 -1.39 21.66 -36.97
N GLU A 260 -2.59 22.25 -37.03
CA GLU A 260 -2.85 23.62 -37.51
C GLU A 260 -2.23 24.72 -36.63
N LEU A 261 -2.05 24.45 -35.32
CA LEU A 261 -1.48 25.43 -34.38
C LEU A 261 0.05 25.39 -34.31
N VAL A 262 0.66 24.29 -34.74
CA VAL A 262 2.12 24.12 -34.74
C VAL A 262 2.84 25.25 -35.49
N PRO A 263 2.48 25.62 -36.74
CA PRO A 263 3.14 26.71 -37.45
C PRO A 263 2.90 28.07 -36.78
N LYS A 264 1.69 28.33 -36.26
CA LYS A 264 1.35 29.59 -35.57
C LYS A 264 2.14 29.78 -34.27
N ILE A 265 2.31 28.73 -33.48
CA ILE A 265 3.13 28.76 -32.26
C ILE A 265 4.61 28.88 -32.60
N ALA A 266 5.08 28.21 -33.66
CA ALA A 266 6.45 28.34 -34.13
C ALA A 266 6.77 29.78 -34.55
N GLN A 267 5.85 30.45 -35.26
CA GLN A 267 5.96 31.87 -35.59
C GLN A 267 6.02 32.73 -34.33
N LEU A 268 5.08 32.56 -33.39
CA LEU A 268 5.07 33.29 -32.12
C LEU A 268 6.39 33.15 -31.35
N LEU A 269 6.98 31.95 -31.31
CA LEU A 269 8.25 31.70 -30.64
C LEU A 269 9.46 32.35 -31.34
N GLN A 270 9.42 32.49 -32.67
CA GLN A 270 10.50 33.10 -33.46
C GLN A 270 10.43 34.63 -33.50
N THR A 271 9.26 35.19 -33.79
CA THR A 271 9.08 36.63 -34.05
C THR A 271 8.53 37.39 -32.85
N GLY A 272 7.98 36.70 -31.85
CA GLY A 272 7.24 37.33 -30.76
C GLY A 272 5.89 37.90 -31.20
N THR A 273 5.44 37.61 -32.42
CA THR A 273 4.19 38.15 -32.99
C THR A 273 3.19 37.04 -33.31
N TYR A 274 1.90 37.36 -33.28
CA TYR A 274 0.82 36.46 -33.62
C TYR A 274 -0.30 37.18 -34.37
N GLN A 275 -1.16 36.43 -35.04
CA GLN A 275 -2.34 36.94 -35.74
C GLN A 275 -3.61 36.42 -35.04
N PRO A 276 -4.53 37.30 -34.61
CA PRO A 276 -5.85 36.89 -34.14
C PRO A 276 -6.67 36.24 -35.26
N ILE A 277 -7.66 35.43 -34.89
CA ILE A 277 -8.47 34.71 -35.87
C ILE A 277 -9.51 35.65 -36.50
N SER A 278 -9.51 35.72 -37.83
CA SER A 278 -10.57 36.36 -38.62
C SER A 278 -11.66 35.36 -39.02
N ARG A 279 -12.89 35.85 -39.21
CA ARG A 279 -14.01 35.10 -39.78
C ARG A 279 -14.11 35.21 -41.31
N SER A 280 -13.47 36.20 -41.93
CA SER A 280 -13.46 36.37 -43.39
C SER A 280 -12.04 36.22 -43.93
N GLU A 281 -11.92 35.56 -45.09
CA GLU A 281 -10.66 35.39 -45.81
C GLU A 281 -10.10 36.74 -46.34
N ASP A 282 -10.96 37.76 -46.50
CA ASP A 282 -10.59 39.10 -46.99
C ASP A 282 -10.23 40.13 -45.89
N ALA A 283 -10.10 39.73 -44.63
CA ALA A 283 -9.76 40.68 -43.55
C ALA A 283 -8.26 41.00 -43.54
N PRO A 284 -7.84 42.26 -43.27
CA PRO A 284 -6.44 42.63 -43.18
C PRO A 284 -5.72 41.82 -42.09
N GLU A 285 -4.54 41.28 -42.41
CA GLU A 285 -3.69 40.54 -41.46
C GLU A 285 -3.14 41.47 -40.36
N VAL A 286 -3.89 41.61 -39.27
CA VAL A 286 -3.45 42.40 -38.11
C VAL A 286 -2.46 41.58 -37.29
N THR A 287 -1.17 41.86 -37.47
CA THR A 287 -0.10 41.25 -36.66
C THR A 287 0.02 41.98 -35.31
N ARG A 288 -0.02 41.23 -34.21
CA ARG A 288 0.13 41.73 -32.83
C ARG A 288 1.40 41.20 -32.19
N THR A 289 2.03 42.01 -31.34
CA THR A 289 3.23 41.60 -30.58
C THR A 289 2.83 41.08 -29.20
N SER A 290 3.30 39.89 -28.84
CA SER A 290 3.15 39.34 -27.49
C SER A 290 4.29 39.84 -26.59
N LYS A 291 3.94 40.35 -25.42
CA LYS A 291 4.89 40.67 -24.34
C LYS A 291 5.09 39.50 -23.37
N ALA A 292 4.39 38.40 -23.59
CA ALA A 292 4.37 37.27 -22.67
C ALA A 292 5.61 36.38 -22.88
N ARG A 293 6.17 35.92 -21.77
CA ARG A 293 7.23 34.91 -21.78
C ARG A 293 6.64 33.51 -21.99
N ILE A 294 7.22 32.71 -22.88
CA ILE A 294 6.68 31.39 -23.22
C ILE A 294 7.57 30.25 -22.68
N LEU A 295 6.96 29.33 -21.93
CA LEU A 295 7.58 28.11 -21.42
C LEU A 295 6.85 26.89 -21.99
N ALA A 296 7.53 26.08 -22.80
CA ALA A 296 6.99 24.85 -23.37
C ALA A 296 7.40 23.63 -22.56
N ILE A 297 6.46 22.72 -22.29
CA ILE A 297 6.73 21.43 -21.64
C ILE A 297 6.45 20.31 -22.63
N ALA A 298 7.42 19.43 -22.81
CA ALA A 298 7.32 18.33 -23.75
C ALA A 298 7.85 17.00 -23.20
N GLU A 299 7.22 15.90 -23.64
CA GLU A 299 7.69 14.53 -23.39
C GLU A 299 8.37 13.91 -24.61
N ARG A 300 7.90 14.32 -25.79
CA ARG A 300 8.48 13.95 -27.08
C ARG A 300 8.87 15.23 -27.80
N THR A 301 10.01 15.19 -28.48
CA THR A 301 10.53 16.37 -29.16
C THR A 301 9.75 16.58 -30.45
N GLN A 302 9.11 17.75 -30.59
CA GLN A 302 8.47 18.17 -31.83
C GLN A 302 9.43 19.12 -32.57
N PRO A 303 10.05 18.70 -33.70
CA PRO A 303 11.15 19.44 -34.31
C PRO A 303 10.80 20.87 -34.71
N ALA A 304 9.57 21.09 -35.20
CA ALA A 304 9.08 22.40 -35.63
C ALA A 304 9.09 23.44 -34.49
N ILE A 305 8.74 23.02 -33.27
CA ILE A 305 8.69 23.90 -32.09
C ILE A 305 10.07 23.97 -31.42
N ALA A 306 10.74 22.83 -31.29
CA ALA A 306 12.02 22.75 -30.58
C ALA A 306 13.12 23.61 -31.22
N ARG A 307 13.11 23.80 -32.55
CA ARG A 307 14.06 24.66 -33.26
C ARG A 307 13.84 26.15 -33.01
N CYS A 308 12.63 26.56 -32.67
CA CYS A 308 12.26 27.96 -32.43
C CYS A 308 12.52 28.41 -30.99
N ILE A 309 12.84 27.48 -30.08
CA ILE A 309 12.98 27.77 -28.66
C ILE A 309 14.42 28.15 -28.33
N GLY A 310 14.58 29.26 -27.60
CA GLY A 310 15.90 29.84 -27.31
C GLY A 310 16.75 29.08 -26.30
N GLN A 311 16.14 28.32 -25.38
CA GLN A 311 16.87 27.54 -24.37
C GLN A 311 16.13 26.22 -24.07
N THR A 312 16.87 25.11 -23.90
CA THR A 312 16.29 23.80 -23.54
C THR A 312 16.84 23.32 -22.21
N ILE A 313 15.95 22.92 -21.31
CA ILE A 313 16.26 22.28 -20.02
C ILE A 313 15.82 20.82 -20.13
N LYS A 314 16.79 19.89 -20.05
CA LYS A 314 16.51 18.45 -20.05
C LYS A 314 16.41 17.97 -18.61
N VAL A 315 15.20 17.62 -18.19
CA VAL A 315 14.94 17.11 -16.85
C VAL A 315 15.34 15.64 -16.80
N PRO A 316 16.35 15.25 -16.01
CA PRO A 316 16.84 13.89 -16.02
C PRO A 316 15.90 12.98 -15.21
N PRO A 317 15.68 11.74 -15.67
CA PRO A 317 14.77 10.80 -15.02
C PRO A 317 15.29 10.34 -13.65
N LEU A 318 14.40 9.86 -12.80
CA LEU A 318 14.73 9.48 -11.43
C LEU A 318 15.77 8.33 -11.39
N ARG A 319 15.75 7.40 -12.36
CA ARG A 319 16.72 6.29 -12.46
C ARG A 319 18.19 6.71 -12.58
N VAL A 320 18.49 7.90 -13.11
CA VAL A 320 19.88 8.40 -13.20
C VAL A 320 20.30 9.23 -11.99
N ARG A 321 19.35 9.60 -11.12
CA ARG A 321 19.58 10.37 -9.89
C ARG A 321 19.11 9.61 -8.64
N LYS A 322 19.40 8.31 -8.59
CA LYS A 322 19.07 7.40 -7.47
C LYS A 322 19.60 7.87 -6.10
N ALA A 323 20.70 8.65 -6.08
CA ALA A 323 21.23 9.26 -4.86
C ALA A 323 20.26 10.25 -4.19
N ASP A 324 19.36 10.87 -4.96
CA ASP A 324 18.40 11.86 -4.44
C ASP A 324 17.15 11.20 -3.83
N ILE A 325 16.94 9.89 -4.03
CA ILE A 325 15.73 9.17 -3.59
C ILE A 325 15.54 9.28 -2.08
N LYS A 326 16.60 9.16 -1.28
CA LYS A 326 16.51 9.29 0.18
C LYS A 326 15.90 10.63 0.59
N ALA A 327 16.45 11.73 0.08
CA ALA A 327 16.00 13.08 0.38
C ALA A 327 14.57 13.33 -0.13
N LEU A 328 14.19 12.76 -1.28
CA LEU A 328 12.83 12.84 -1.81
C LEU A 328 11.83 12.10 -0.93
N VAL A 329 12.14 10.89 -0.48
CA VAL A 329 11.26 10.12 0.40
C VAL A 329 11.10 10.82 1.74
N GLU A 330 12.19 11.28 2.36
CA GLU A 330 12.13 12.03 3.62
C GLU A 330 11.29 13.31 3.49
N TYR A 331 11.38 14.00 2.36
CA TYR A 331 10.54 15.14 2.05
C TYR A 331 9.06 14.76 1.96
N TYR A 332 8.71 13.74 1.18
CA TYR A 332 7.32 13.32 1.04
C TYR A 332 6.73 12.85 2.38
N ILE A 333 7.49 12.07 3.16
CA ILE A 333 7.10 11.70 4.52
C ILE A 333 6.78 12.96 5.35
N SER A 334 7.67 13.94 5.37
CA SER A 334 7.45 15.16 6.15
C SER A 334 6.26 16.00 5.67
N LEU A 335 5.98 15.97 4.37
CA LEU A 335 4.87 16.70 3.76
C LEU A 335 3.54 16.08 4.20
N TYR A 336 3.40 14.76 4.06
CA TYR A 336 2.16 14.05 4.39
C TYR A 336 1.92 13.94 5.90
N THR A 337 2.96 13.75 6.71
CA THR A 337 2.80 13.71 8.17
C THR A 337 2.28 15.04 8.71
N ARG A 338 2.66 16.17 8.08
CA ARG A 338 2.18 17.51 8.45
C ARG A 338 0.74 17.78 7.99
N SER A 339 0.34 17.28 6.82
CA SER A 339 -1.04 17.49 6.33
C SER A 339 -2.06 16.65 7.08
N GLU A 340 -1.69 15.43 7.49
CA GLU A 340 -2.59 14.45 8.13
C GLU A 340 -2.48 14.42 9.67
N GLY A 341 -1.54 15.18 10.27
CA GLY A 341 -1.33 15.18 11.72
C GLY A 341 -0.73 13.88 12.29
N LEU A 342 -0.03 13.10 11.45
CA LEU A 342 0.56 11.80 11.82
C LEU A 342 1.96 11.95 12.42
N ALA A 343 2.37 10.96 13.24
CA ALA A 343 3.73 10.86 13.73
C ALA A 343 4.72 10.62 12.57
N LYS A 344 5.90 11.25 12.64
CA LYS A 344 6.90 11.15 11.56
C LYS A 344 7.56 9.76 11.56
N SER A 345 7.18 8.91 10.60
CA SER A 345 7.85 7.61 10.37
C SER A 345 9.23 7.78 9.75
N LYS A 346 10.17 6.89 10.08
CA LYS A 346 11.49 6.76 9.45
C LYS A 346 11.44 5.71 8.34
N ILE A 347 12.36 5.76 7.39
CA ILE A 347 12.49 4.70 6.38
C ILE A 347 13.57 3.71 6.78
N ALA A 348 13.27 2.40 6.72
CA ALA A 348 14.25 1.36 6.99
C ALA A 348 15.37 1.34 5.92
N PRO A 349 16.62 1.00 6.27
CA PRO A 349 17.72 0.93 5.30
C PRO A 349 17.51 -0.06 4.15
N GLU A 350 16.74 -1.13 4.40
CA GLU A 350 16.40 -2.15 3.39
C GLU A 350 15.39 -1.63 2.37
N ALA A 351 14.34 -0.95 2.86
CA ALA A 351 13.36 -0.27 2.02
C ALA A 351 14.03 0.77 1.11
N LEU A 352 14.95 1.57 1.66
CA LEU A 352 15.70 2.56 0.89
C LEU A 352 16.56 1.91 -0.21
N ARG A 353 17.30 0.83 0.12
CA ARG A 353 18.10 0.07 -0.86
C ARG A 353 17.22 -0.46 -1.99
N ARG A 354 16.03 -0.98 -1.66
CA ARG A 354 15.09 -1.49 -2.65
C ARG A 354 14.53 -0.39 -3.53
N LEU A 355 14.11 0.74 -2.96
CA LEU A 355 13.68 1.91 -3.73
C LEU A 355 14.79 2.37 -4.67
N GLN A 356 16.05 2.45 -4.21
CA GLN A 356 17.18 2.82 -5.06
C GLN A 356 17.45 1.81 -6.19
N SER A 357 17.14 0.52 -5.99
CA SER A 357 17.30 -0.49 -7.04
C SER A 357 16.26 -0.38 -8.16
N TYR A 358 15.08 0.22 -7.89
CA TYR A 358 13.98 0.33 -8.85
C TYR A 358 14.17 1.52 -9.81
N ASP A 359 13.61 1.42 -11.02
CA ASP A 359 13.86 2.38 -12.10
C ASP A 359 12.81 3.51 -12.20
N PHE A 360 11.67 3.37 -11.52
CA PHE A 360 10.58 4.37 -11.49
C PHE A 360 10.17 4.88 -12.88
N PRO A 361 9.48 4.06 -13.70
CA PRO A 361 8.95 4.50 -14.99
C PRO A 361 8.02 5.72 -14.89
N GLY A 362 7.33 5.92 -13.76
CA GLY A 362 6.51 7.11 -13.48
C GLY A 362 7.23 8.22 -12.68
N ASN A 363 8.55 8.11 -12.52
CA ASN A 363 9.44 9.10 -11.91
C ASN A 363 8.95 9.61 -10.53
N LEU A 364 8.84 10.94 -10.35
CA LEU A 364 8.50 11.56 -9.07
C LEU A 364 7.04 11.34 -8.70
N LYS A 365 6.12 11.28 -9.68
CA LYS A 365 4.70 10.96 -9.42
C LYS A 365 4.54 9.56 -8.84
N GLU A 366 5.24 8.58 -9.40
CA GLU A 366 5.22 7.21 -8.89
C GLU A 366 5.85 7.12 -7.50
N LEU A 367 7.01 7.75 -7.28
CA LEU A 367 7.65 7.79 -5.96
C LEU A 367 6.75 8.45 -4.91
N GLN A 368 6.11 9.58 -5.23
CA GLN A 368 5.19 10.28 -4.35
C GLN A 368 4.03 9.37 -3.95
N SER A 369 3.38 8.72 -4.93
CA SER A 369 2.27 7.81 -4.70
C SER A 369 2.68 6.58 -3.86
N LEU A 370 3.87 6.03 -4.09
CA LEU A 370 4.41 4.92 -3.30
C LEU A 370 4.64 5.31 -1.84
N VAL A 371 5.20 6.49 -1.57
CA VAL A 371 5.43 6.97 -0.19
C VAL A 371 4.11 7.30 0.49
N GLU A 372 3.18 7.96 -0.20
CA GLU A 372 1.83 8.25 0.30
C GLU A 372 1.12 6.96 0.72
N ARG A 373 1.13 5.95 -0.17
CA ARG A 373 0.56 4.63 0.12
C ARG A 373 1.25 3.96 1.30
N ALA A 374 2.58 4.03 1.38
CA ALA A 374 3.33 3.41 2.46
C ALA A 374 3.00 4.03 3.83
N LEU A 375 2.82 5.34 3.90
CA LEU A 375 2.42 6.04 5.13
C LEU A 375 0.98 5.70 5.56
N VAL A 376 0.06 5.61 4.60
CA VAL A 376 -1.30 5.14 4.87
C VAL A 376 -1.30 3.68 5.36
N GLN A 377 -0.38 2.85 4.83
CA GLN A 377 -0.25 1.44 5.18
C GLN A 377 0.41 1.21 6.55
N SER A 378 1.35 2.07 6.96
CA SER A 378 2.10 1.92 8.22
C SER A 378 1.30 2.29 9.47
N GLY A 379 0.27 3.13 9.36
CA GLY A 379 -0.53 3.54 10.52
C GLY A 379 0.32 4.24 11.60
N GLU A 380 0.35 3.68 12.81
CA GLU A 380 1.15 4.18 13.94
C GLU A 380 2.61 3.68 13.96
N GLU A 381 3.01 2.83 13.00
CA GLU A 381 4.38 2.31 12.96
C GLU A 381 5.39 3.43 12.68
N THR A 382 6.46 3.45 13.48
CA THR A 382 7.51 4.46 13.41
C THR A 382 8.52 4.21 12.29
N GLU A 383 8.49 3.06 11.60
CA GLU A 383 9.46 2.70 10.58
C GLU A 383 8.83 2.04 9.34
N LEU A 384 9.19 2.51 8.14
CA LEU A 384 8.70 2.03 6.85
C LEU A 384 9.66 0.97 6.27
N THR A 385 9.25 -0.30 6.27
CA THR A 385 10.06 -1.43 5.76
C THR A 385 9.79 -1.73 4.28
N GLU A 386 10.62 -2.59 3.66
CA GLU A 386 10.51 -2.93 2.22
C GLU A 386 9.14 -3.50 1.86
N GLU A 387 8.58 -4.32 2.75
CA GLU A 387 7.29 -5.00 2.60
C GLU A 387 6.11 -4.02 2.51
N ILE A 388 6.30 -2.79 3.02
CA ILE A 388 5.31 -1.71 2.92
C ILE A 388 5.34 -1.08 1.52
N PHE A 389 6.52 -0.92 0.93
CA PHE A 389 6.67 -0.30 -0.39
C PHE A 389 6.33 -1.26 -1.54
N TRP A 390 6.75 -2.52 -1.44
CA TRP A 390 6.67 -3.49 -2.53
C TRP A 390 5.89 -4.74 -2.11
N SER A 391 4.75 -4.99 -2.75
CA SER A 391 4.17 -6.33 -2.78
C SER A 391 5.04 -7.22 -3.69
N ALA A 392 5.51 -8.35 -3.16
CA ALA A 392 6.38 -9.27 -3.89
C ALA A 392 5.85 -9.60 -5.30
N GLN A 393 6.71 -9.51 -6.33
CA GLN A 393 6.35 -9.81 -7.72
C GLN A 393 5.79 -11.24 -7.87
N THR A 394 4.62 -11.37 -8.49
CA THR A 394 4.02 -12.66 -8.81
C THR A 394 4.85 -13.41 -9.86
N LYS A 395 5.61 -14.44 -9.44
CA LYS A 395 6.11 -15.47 -10.37
C LYS A 395 4.91 -16.07 -11.11
N LYS A 396 5.01 -16.21 -12.45
CA LYS A 396 3.93 -16.70 -13.34
C LYS A 396 3.10 -17.84 -12.70
N LYS A 397 1.77 -17.73 -12.74
CA LYS A 397 0.79 -18.78 -12.37
C LYS A 397 0.94 -19.99 -13.30
N GLN A 398 1.97 -20.82 -13.10
CA GLN A 398 2.08 -22.10 -13.79
C GLN A 398 1.35 -23.17 -12.99
N PHE A 399 0.51 -23.97 -13.66
CA PHE A 399 -0.18 -25.15 -13.13
C PHE A 399 -1.12 -24.89 -11.93
N ARG A 400 -1.97 -23.86 -12.00
CA ARG A 400 -3.02 -23.61 -10.98
C ARG A 400 -4.39 -23.44 -11.62
N VAL A 401 -5.38 -24.16 -11.11
CA VAL A 401 -6.78 -24.10 -11.58
C VAL A 401 -7.68 -23.68 -10.43
N ASN A 402 -8.39 -22.55 -10.55
CA ASN A 402 -9.30 -22.09 -9.50
C ASN A 402 -10.61 -22.90 -9.52
N VAL A 403 -10.77 -23.77 -8.53
CA VAL A 403 -11.93 -24.66 -8.37
C VAL A 403 -13.21 -23.88 -8.10
N LEU A 404 -13.13 -22.69 -7.46
CA LEU A 404 -14.30 -21.87 -7.15
C LEU A 404 -14.98 -21.28 -8.40
N ASN A 405 -14.23 -21.12 -9.49
CA ASN A 405 -14.78 -20.66 -10.76
C ASN A 405 -15.47 -21.79 -11.53
N ILE A 406 -14.97 -23.03 -11.39
CA ILE A 406 -15.53 -24.22 -12.05
C ILE A 406 -16.80 -24.68 -11.34
N TYR A 407 -16.83 -24.63 -10.00
CA TYR A 407 -17.97 -25.08 -9.20
C TYR A 407 -18.53 -23.95 -8.31
N PRO A 408 -19.44 -23.11 -8.85
CA PRO A 408 -20.04 -22.00 -8.10
C PRO A 408 -20.81 -22.42 -6.84
N SER A 409 -21.42 -23.62 -6.85
CA SER A 409 -22.10 -24.20 -5.69
C SER A 409 -21.16 -24.41 -4.51
N LEU A 410 -19.92 -24.85 -4.77
CA LEU A 410 -18.89 -25.01 -3.74
C LEU A 410 -18.55 -23.66 -3.11
N ARG A 411 -18.41 -22.60 -3.92
CA ARG A 411 -18.18 -21.25 -3.42
C ARG A 411 -19.32 -20.78 -2.51
N ARG A 412 -20.57 -21.06 -2.88
CA ARG A 412 -21.75 -20.71 -2.06
C ARG A 412 -21.73 -21.45 -0.72
N PHE A 413 -21.41 -22.76 -0.73
CA PHE A 413 -21.26 -23.56 0.48
C PHE A 413 -20.14 -23.03 1.40
N LEU A 414 -18.94 -22.82 0.87
CA LEU A 414 -17.78 -22.34 1.65
C LEU A 414 -17.96 -20.92 2.20
N ARG A 415 -18.81 -20.09 1.58
CA ARG A 415 -19.18 -18.77 2.09
C ARG A 415 -20.30 -18.81 3.13
N SER A 416 -21.07 -19.89 3.19
CA SER A 416 -22.21 -19.99 4.11
C SER A 416 -21.76 -20.05 5.58
N SER A 417 -22.69 -19.78 6.50
CA SER A 417 -22.47 -20.02 7.95
C SER A 417 -22.35 -21.50 8.30
N TRP A 418 -22.64 -22.40 7.35
CA TRP A 418 -22.50 -23.84 7.56
C TRP A 418 -21.03 -24.24 7.74
N TYR A 419 -20.14 -23.68 6.93
CA TYR A 419 -18.69 -23.94 6.99
C TYR A 419 -17.90 -22.75 7.55
N PRO A 420 -17.01 -22.90 8.54
CA PRO A 420 -16.91 -24.02 9.48
C PRO A 420 -17.80 -23.82 10.73
N ASP A 421 -18.41 -22.64 10.93
CA ASP A 421 -19.00 -22.25 12.21
C ASP A 421 -20.12 -23.17 12.70
N ARG A 422 -21.11 -23.49 11.86
CA ARG A 422 -22.22 -24.38 12.26
C ARG A 422 -21.75 -25.82 12.50
N ILE A 423 -20.79 -26.33 11.71
CA ILE A 423 -20.17 -27.64 11.96
C ILE A 423 -19.48 -27.63 13.34
N ASN A 424 -18.72 -26.57 13.62
CA ASN A 424 -17.92 -26.46 14.82
C ASN A 424 -18.77 -26.37 16.10
N TYR A 425 -19.70 -25.43 16.16
CA TYR A 425 -20.53 -25.20 17.35
C TYR A 425 -21.76 -26.12 17.42
N GLY A 426 -22.25 -26.63 16.28
CA GLY A 426 -23.41 -27.50 16.22
C GLY A 426 -23.07 -28.99 16.40
N PHE A 427 -21.91 -29.44 15.92
CA PHE A 427 -21.53 -30.86 15.94
C PHE A 427 -20.23 -31.11 16.70
N THR A 428 -19.11 -30.52 16.27
CA THR A 428 -17.78 -30.88 16.77
C THR A 428 -17.61 -30.66 18.27
N LEU A 429 -18.13 -29.54 18.80
CA LEU A 429 -18.08 -29.22 20.23
C LEU A 429 -18.71 -30.34 21.09
N TRP A 430 -19.94 -30.71 20.78
CA TRP A 430 -20.70 -31.71 21.54
C TRP A 430 -20.17 -33.12 21.30
N PHE A 431 -19.81 -33.44 20.06
CA PHE A 431 -19.25 -34.74 19.71
C PHE A 431 -17.93 -35.00 20.43
N PHE A 432 -17.05 -34.00 20.53
CA PHE A 432 -15.80 -34.15 21.26
C PHE A 432 -16.01 -34.36 22.77
N ALA A 433 -16.93 -33.62 23.39
CA ALA A 433 -17.30 -33.83 24.80
C ALA A 433 -17.74 -35.28 25.04
N PHE A 434 -18.60 -35.78 24.16
CA PHE A 434 -19.11 -37.15 24.20
C PHE A 434 -17.98 -38.19 24.08
N ILE A 435 -17.06 -38.00 23.14
CA ILE A 435 -15.89 -38.88 22.96
C ILE A 435 -15.02 -38.91 24.21
N VAL A 436 -14.71 -37.77 24.82
CA VAL A 436 -13.91 -37.70 26.05
C VAL A 436 -14.60 -38.41 27.21
N ILE A 437 -15.92 -38.23 27.36
CA ILE A 437 -16.71 -38.92 28.40
C ILE A 437 -16.63 -40.44 28.21
N ILE A 438 -16.78 -40.95 26.99
CA ILE A 438 -16.69 -42.38 26.71
C ILE A 438 -15.28 -42.93 26.98
N LEU A 439 -14.22 -42.18 26.66
CA LEU A 439 -12.86 -42.63 26.97
C LEU A 439 -12.60 -42.74 28.47
N PHE A 440 -13.26 -41.92 29.29
CA PHE A 440 -13.10 -41.92 30.73
C PHE A 440 -13.95 -42.99 31.43
N VAL A 441 -15.21 -43.14 31.01
CA VAL A 441 -16.20 -44.01 31.67
C VAL A 441 -16.28 -45.40 31.02
N GLY A 442 -16.00 -45.50 29.72
CA GLY A 442 -16.12 -46.73 28.95
C GLY A 442 -14.99 -47.74 29.21
N PRO A 443 -15.04 -48.90 28.53
CA PRO A 443 -14.01 -49.93 28.62
C PRO A 443 -12.62 -49.37 28.32
N GLN A 444 -11.59 -49.84 29.00
CA GLN A 444 -10.25 -49.25 28.88
C GLN A 444 -9.46 -49.73 27.65
N GLN A 445 -9.89 -50.82 27.02
CA GLN A 445 -9.22 -51.46 25.88
C GLN A 445 -9.82 -51.04 24.53
N ARG A 446 -8.97 -50.94 23.50
CA ARG A 446 -9.33 -50.45 22.16
C ARG A 446 -10.33 -51.33 21.41
N ASP A 447 -10.31 -52.64 21.64
CA ASP A 447 -11.21 -53.62 21.03
C ASP A 447 -12.65 -53.54 21.57
N ARG A 448 -12.87 -52.84 22.68
CA ARG A 448 -14.18 -52.70 23.34
C ARG A 448 -14.61 -51.25 23.53
N ASN A 449 -13.76 -50.29 23.18
CA ASN A 449 -14.05 -48.87 23.31
C ASN A 449 -14.08 -48.21 21.94
N PHE A 450 -15.28 -47.84 21.49
CA PHE A 450 -15.51 -47.20 20.21
C PHE A 450 -14.77 -45.87 20.08
N ALA A 451 -14.72 -45.06 21.14
CA ALA A 451 -14.05 -43.77 21.09
C ALA A 451 -12.54 -43.94 20.87
N LEU A 452 -11.93 -44.92 21.54
CA LEU A 452 -10.51 -45.24 21.38
C LEU A 452 -10.22 -45.83 20.00
N ASN A 453 -11.07 -46.75 19.53
CA ASN A 453 -10.98 -47.32 18.18
C ASN A 453 -11.13 -46.26 17.09
N MET A 454 -12.12 -45.36 17.20
CA MET A 454 -12.35 -44.30 16.23
C MET A 454 -11.15 -43.33 16.18
N PHE A 455 -10.55 -42.99 17.31
CA PHE A 455 -9.40 -42.09 17.34
C PHE A 455 -8.13 -42.71 16.72
N TRP A 456 -7.79 -43.95 17.07
CA TRP A 456 -6.54 -44.58 16.60
C TRP A 456 -6.69 -45.35 15.28
N ALA A 457 -7.79 -46.06 15.08
CA ALA A 457 -8.01 -46.88 13.89
C ALA A 457 -8.69 -46.11 12.74
N TRP A 458 -9.55 -45.12 13.00
CA TRP A 458 -10.22 -44.38 11.90
C TRP A 458 -9.56 -43.04 11.60
N TRP A 459 -9.40 -42.19 12.61
CA TRP A 459 -9.04 -40.79 12.42
C TRP A 459 -7.61 -40.62 11.87
N TRP A 460 -6.63 -41.34 12.43
CA TRP A 460 -5.23 -41.24 11.97
C TRP A 460 -5.02 -41.63 10.50
N PRO A 461 -5.45 -42.81 10.02
CA PRO A 461 -5.32 -43.15 8.60
C PRO A 461 -6.05 -42.17 7.68
N LEU A 462 -7.26 -41.73 8.06
CA LEU A 462 -8.07 -40.82 7.26
C LEU A 462 -7.40 -39.45 7.13
N VAL A 463 -6.88 -38.92 8.22
CA VAL A 463 -6.18 -37.62 8.23
C VAL A 463 -4.88 -37.70 7.43
N LEU A 464 -4.09 -38.77 7.58
CA LEU A 464 -2.86 -39.00 6.80
C LEU A 464 -3.14 -39.15 5.29
N LEU A 465 -4.19 -39.89 4.92
CA LEU A 465 -4.63 -40.06 3.53
C LEU A 465 -5.18 -38.76 2.95
N GLY A 466 -5.83 -37.92 3.76
CA GLY A 466 -6.41 -36.65 3.34
C GLY A 466 -5.39 -35.55 3.06
N PHE A 467 -4.23 -35.55 3.73
CA PHE A 467 -3.25 -34.45 3.64
C PHE A 467 -2.78 -34.11 2.21
N PRO A 468 -2.41 -35.07 1.35
CA PRO A 468 -2.01 -34.79 -0.03
C PRO A 468 -3.10 -34.08 -0.84
N PHE A 469 -4.37 -34.21 -0.45
CA PHE A 469 -5.48 -33.62 -1.18
C PHE A 469 -5.87 -32.27 -0.60
N VAL A 470 -6.23 -32.23 0.68
CA VAL A 470 -6.91 -31.08 1.31
C VAL A 470 -6.05 -30.33 2.33
N GLY A 471 -4.78 -30.72 2.54
CA GLY A 471 -3.88 -30.03 3.46
C GLY A 471 -4.41 -29.95 4.89
N ARG A 472 -4.36 -28.78 5.53
CA ARG A 472 -4.76 -28.59 6.95
C ARG A 472 -6.28 -28.47 7.18
N LEU A 473 -7.13 -29.05 6.33
CA LEU A 473 -8.59 -28.89 6.44
C LEU A 473 -9.14 -29.29 7.82
N TRP A 474 -8.59 -30.35 8.44
CA TRP A 474 -8.95 -30.76 9.80
C TRP A 474 -8.81 -29.63 10.83
N CYS A 475 -7.82 -28.74 10.67
CA CYS A 475 -7.61 -27.62 11.58
C CYS A 475 -8.73 -26.58 11.53
N ALA A 476 -9.55 -26.55 10.47
CA ALA A 476 -10.76 -25.72 10.41
C ALA A 476 -11.85 -26.23 11.36
N VAL A 477 -11.93 -27.56 11.54
CA VAL A 477 -12.96 -28.27 12.31
C VAL A 477 -12.40 -28.96 13.57
N CYS A 478 -11.25 -28.50 14.05
CA CYS A 478 -10.54 -29.11 15.17
C CYS A 478 -11.24 -28.82 16.51
N PRO A 479 -11.54 -29.85 17.33
CA PRO A 479 -12.23 -29.66 18.61
C PRO A 479 -11.43 -28.81 19.60
N PHE A 480 -10.11 -29.00 19.68
CA PHE A 480 -9.26 -28.32 20.65
C PHE A 480 -9.38 -26.78 20.56
N MET A 481 -9.42 -26.26 19.33
CA MET A 481 -9.50 -24.81 19.12
C MET A 481 -10.92 -24.27 19.30
N ILE A 482 -11.95 -25.09 19.09
CA ILE A 482 -13.34 -24.69 19.32
C ILE A 482 -13.54 -24.42 20.81
N TYR A 483 -13.05 -25.30 21.68
CA TYR A 483 -13.04 -25.06 23.13
C TYR A 483 -12.25 -23.79 23.48
N GLY A 484 -11.09 -23.57 22.87
CA GLY A 484 -10.34 -22.31 23.03
C GLY A 484 -11.13 -21.05 22.65
N GLU A 485 -11.87 -21.06 21.54
CA GLU A 485 -12.72 -19.94 21.13
C GLU A 485 -13.92 -19.72 22.06
N VAL A 486 -14.54 -20.80 22.55
CA VAL A 486 -15.59 -20.72 23.56
C VAL A 486 -15.04 -20.12 24.85
N THR A 487 -13.85 -20.56 25.30
CA THR A 487 -13.18 -19.97 26.47
C THR A 487 -12.86 -18.49 26.25
N GLN A 488 -12.42 -18.10 25.06
CA GLN A 488 -12.13 -16.70 24.74
C GLN A 488 -13.40 -15.84 24.82
N LYS A 489 -14.51 -16.29 24.21
CA LYS A 489 -15.82 -15.61 24.27
C LYS A 489 -16.35 -15.54 25.71
N LEU A 490 -16.27 -16.64 26.45
CA LEU A 490 -16.70 -16.71 27.84
C LEU A 490 -15.85 -15.79 28.73
N SER A 491 -14.53 -15.75 28.54
CA SER A 491 -13.63 -14.87 29.29
C SER A 491 -13.91 -13.40 29.04
N GLN A 492 -14.24 -13.02 27.80
CA GLN A 492 -14.61 -11.64 27.47
C GLN A 492 -15.97 -11.26 28.03
N TRP A 493 -16.91 -12.21 28.05
CA TRP A 493 -18.24 -12.03 28.63
C TRP A 493 -18.19 -11.90 30.17
N LEU A 494 -17.42 -12.75 30.85
CA LEU A 494 -17.24 -12.71 32.31
C LEU A 494 -16.43 -11.49 32.79
N PHE A 495 -15.50 -10.98 31.96
CA PHE A 495 -14.61 -9.86 32.32
C PHE A 495 -14.61 -8.76 31.23
N PRO A 496 -15.63 -7.87 31.20
CA PRO A 496 -15.87 -6.93 30.10
C PRO A 496 -14.79 -5.87 29.81
N GLY A 497 -13.69 -5.80 30.58
CA GLY A 497 -12.55 -4.89 30.36
C GLY A 497 -11.23 -5.56 29.99
N ARG A 498 -11.19 -6.90 29.94
CA ARG A 498 -9.94 -7.65 29.73
C ARG A 498 -9.55 -7.67 28.25
N LYS A 499 -8.54 -6.86 27.89
CA LYS A 499 -7.91 -6.92 26.56
C LYS A 499 -6.96 -8.12 26.49
N LEU A 500 -7.12 -8.96 25.47
CA LEU A 500 -6.23 -10.08 25.20
C LEU A 500 -4.87 -9.58 24.70
N LYS A 501 -3.80 -10.29 25.03
CA LYS A 501 -2.44 -9.91 24.61
C LYS A 501 -2.25 -10.20 23.12
N GLN A 502 -1.61 -9.27 22.41
CA GLN A 502 -1.15 -9.48 21.05
C GLN A 502 0.06 -10.42 21.01
N TRP A 503 0.34 -11.00 19.84
CA TRP A 503 1.41 -11.98 19.67
C TRP A 503 2.78 -11.30 19.59
N HIS A 504 3.74 -11.74 20.41
CA HIS A 504 5.15 -11.43 20.16
C HIS A 504 5.66 -12.36 19.05
N ARG A 505 5.64 -11.90 17.79
CA ARG A 505 5.94 -12.74 16.60
C ARG A 505 7.37 -13.26 16.59
N GLU A 506 8.36 -12.40 16.82
CA GLU A 506 9.78 -12.78 16.77
C GLU A 506 10.15 -13.96 17.70
N PRO A 507 9.84 -13.93 19.01
CA PRO A 507 10.14 -15.06 19.88
C PRO A 507 9.28 -16.29 19.55
N ALA A 508 8.02 -16.11 19.16
CA ALA A 508 7.13 -17.22 18.80
C ALA A 508 7.59 -17.96 17.54
N GLU A 509 8.09 -17.24 16.52
CA GLU A 509 8.63 -17.84 15.29
C GLU A 509 9.98 -18.51 15.52
N LYS A 510 10.81 -17.93 16.41
CA LYS A 510 12.12 -18.49 16.75
C LYS A 510 12.01 -19.76 17.60
N TRP A 511 11.14 -19.77 18.60
CA TRP A 511 11.07 -20.84 19.60
C TRP A 511 9.89 -21.79 19.42
N GLY A 512 8.80 -21.36 18.79
CA GLY A 512 7.58 -22.17 18.65
C GLY A 512 7.85 -23.51 17.96
N GLY A 513 8.65 -23.50 16.89
CA GLY A 513 9.07 -24.73 16.21
C GLY A 513 9.82 -25.73 17.10
N TRP A 514 10.72 -25.25 17.96
CA TRP A 514 11.47 -26.10 18.89
C TRP A 514 10.59 -26.58 20.04
N PHE A 515 9.65 -25.76 20.49
CA PHE A 515 8.64 -26.17 21.45
C PHE A 515 7.76 -27.29 20.90
N LEU A 516 7.32 -27.18 19.63
CA LEU A 516 6.58 -28.24 18.93
C LEU A 516 7.37 -29.55 18.88
N PHE A 517 8.66 -29.49 18.52
CA PHE A 517 9.54 -30.66 18.53
C PHE A 517 9.61 -31.33 19.91
N GLY A 518 9.81 -30.54 20.97
CA GLY A 518 9.85 -31.05 22.34
C GLY A 518 8.53 -31.69 22.77
N LEU A 519 7.41 -31.01 22.54
CA LEU A 519 6.09 -31.53 22.90
C LEU A 519 5.71 -32.79 22.10
N PHE A 520 6.05 -32.85 20.81
CA PHE A 520 5.83 -34.05 19.98
C PHE A 520 6.71 -35.23 20.44
N THR A 521 7.95 -34.96 20.84
CA THR A 521 8.85 -35.98 21.42
C THR A 521 8.28 -36.54 22.71
N LEU A 522 7.77 -35.69 23.60
CA LEU A 522 7.12 -36.12 24.84
C LEU A 522 5.87 -36.96 24.57
N ILE A 523 5.09 -36.62 23.55
CA ILE A 523 3.91 -37.41 23.16
C ILE A 523 4.33 -38.79 22.68
N PHE A 524 5.35 -38.90 21.82
CA PHE A 524 5.85 -40.21 21.36
C PHE A 524 6.42 -41.06 22.49
N LEU A 525 7.16 -40.45 23.42
CA LEU A 525 7.65 -41.17 24.60
C LEU A 525 6.50 -41.62 25.50
N TRP A 526 5.48 -40.79 25.70
CA TRP A 526 4.29 -41.20 26.45
C TRP A 526 3.59 -42.37 25.74
N GLU A 527 3.39 -42.24 24.43
CA GLU A 527 2.71 -43.24 23.62
C GLU A 527 3.33 -44.63 23.76
N GLU A 528 4.66 -44.71 23.62
CA GLU A 528 5.41 -45.96 23.70
C GLU A 528 5.54 -46.48 25.14
N LEU A 529 5.94 -45.64 26.10
CA LEU A 529 6.27 -46.10 27.46
C LEU A 529 5.06 -46.55 28.28
N TRP A 530 3.87 -46.02 27.98
CA TRP A 530 2.63 -46.36 28.71
C TRP A 530 1.55 -47.00 27.83
N ASN A 531 1.88 -47.41 26.60
CA ASN A 531 0.94 -48.07 25.68
C ASN A 531 -0.36 -47.25 25.51
N LEU A 532 -0.20 -45.97 25.20
CA LEU A 532 -1.29 -44.99 25.18
C LEU A 532 -2.37 -45.34 24.15
N GLU A 533 -1.98 -45.95 23.01
CA GLU A 533 -2.89 -46.34 21.92
C GLU A 533 -3.94 -47.38 22.34
N ASN A 534 -3.68 -48.15 23.40
CA ASN A 534 -4.54 -49.23 23.88
C ASN A 534 -5.21 -48.92 25.23
N THR A 535 -4.97 -47.73 25.80
CA THR A 535 -5.48 -47.34 27.12
C THR A 535 -6.36 -46.09 27.03
N ALA A 536 -7.67 -46.25 27.22
CA ALA A 536 -8.66 -45.18 27.00
C ALA A 536 -8.46 -43.98 27.94
N TYR A 537 -8.22 -44.22 29.23
CA TYR A 537 -7.98 -43.18 30.23
C TYR A 537 -6.78 -42.30 29.88
N LEU A 538 -5.64 -42.91 29.53
CA LEU A 538 -4.43 -42.17 29.14
C LEU A 538 -4.64 -41.35 27.87
N SER A 539 -5.33 -41.92 26.88
CA SER A 539 -5.73 -41.20 25.67
C SER A 539 -6.64 -40.00 26.00
N SER A 540 -7.60 -40.15 26.93
CA SER A 540 -8.43 -39.04 27.41
C SER A 540 -7.61 -37.94 28.09
N CYS A 541 -6.66 -38.32 28.96
CA CYS A 541 -5.76 -37.37 29.61
C CYS A 541 -4.95 -36.56 28.59
N LEU A 542 -4.43 -37.21 27.54
CA LEU A 542 -3.72 -36.53 26.45
C LEU A 542 -4.63 -35.52 25.73
N LEU A 543 -5.85 -35.93 25.35
CA LEU A 543 -6.81 -35.05 24.68
C LEU A 543 -7.20 -33.85 25.54
N LEU A 544 -7.45 -34.08 26.84
CA LEU A 544 -7.74 -33.01 27.80
C LEU A 544 -6.55 -32.09 28.02
N LEU A 545 -5.32 -32.60 28.08
CA LEU A 545 -4.11 -31.79 28.24
C LEU A 545 -3.91 -30.86 27.03
N ILE A 546 -4.06 -31.38 25.81
CA ILE A 546 -3.97 -30.57 24.59
C ILE A 546 -5.10 -29.54 24.54
N THR A 547 -6.32 -29.91 24.95
CA THR A 547 -7.48 -29.00 25.01
C THR A 547 -7.26 -27.91 26.04
N ALA A 548 -6.76 -28.25 27.23
CA ALA A 548 -6.43 -27.31 28.29
C ALA A 548 -5.35 -26.33 27.84
N GLY A 549 -4.31 -26.81 27.15
CA GLY A 549 -3.31 -25.95 26.51
C GLY A 549 -3.96 -24.94 25.55
N ALA A 550 -4.82 -25.42 24.63
CA ALA A 550 -5.55 -24.53 23.72
C ALA A 550 -6.41 -23.49 24.47
N MET A 551 -7.16 -23.89 25.50
CA MET A 551 -8.01 -23.00 26.31
C MET A 551 -7.19 -21.96 27.08
N ILE A 552 -6.11 -22.36 27.74
CA ILE A 552 -5.22 -21.47 28.50
C ILE A 552 -4.64 -20.39 27.58
N PHE A 553 -4.07 -20.79 26.45
CA PHE A 553 -3.47 -19.84 25.52
C PHE A 553 -4.52 -18.94 24.84
N SER A 554 -5.73 -19.44 24.58
CA SER A 554 -6.86 -18.63 24.08
C SER A 554 -7.45 -17.65 25.10
N ALA A 555 -7.27 -17.90 26.40
CA ALA A 555 -7.64 -16.96 27.46
C ALA A 555 -6.59 -15.84 27.68
N ILE A 556 -5.36 -16.03 27.18
CA ILE A 556 -4.25 -15.10 27.34
C ILE A 556 -4.04 -14.26 26.08
N PHE A 557 -4.00 -14.91 24.92
CA PHE A 557 -3.66 -14.30 23.63
C PHE A 557 -4.90 -14.18 22.74
N GLU A 558 -4.90 -13.18 21.88
CA GLU A 558 -5.94 -13.03 20.87
C GLU A 558 -5.82 -14.07 19.74
N ARG A 559 -6.95 -14.37 19.07
CA ARG A 559 -7.04 -15.30 17.92
C ARG A 559 -6.43 -16.69 18.20
N ARG A 560 -6.09 -17.45 17.15
CA ARG A 560 -5.65 -18.86 17.25
C ARG A 560 -4.14 -19.01 17.40
N PHE A 561 -3.54 -18.42 18.45
CA PHE A 561 -2.09 -18.50 18.74
C PHE A 561 -1.58 -19.95 18.83
N TRP A 562 -2.29 -20.79 19.61
CA TRP A 562 -1.97 -22.20 19.82
C TRP A 562 -1.84 -22.98 18.50
N CYS A 563 -2.77 -22.76 17.56
CA CYS A 563 -2.80 -23.48 16.28
C CYS A 563 -1.63 -23.16 15.36
N ARG A 564 -1.01 -21.97 15.51
CA ARG A 564 0.12 -21.54 14.69
C ARG A 564 1.46 -21.99 15.26
N TYR A 565 1.67 -21.84 16.57
CA TYR A 565 3.01 -21.96 17.15
C TYR A 565 3.21 -23.09 18.15
N LEU A 566 2.14 -23.65 18.74
CA LEU A 566 2.27 -24.54 19.90
C LEU A 566 1.60 -25.92 19.75
N CYS A 567 0.64 -26.05 18.84
CA CYS A 567 -0.09 -27.30 18.62
C CYS A 567 0.78 -28.36 17.91
N PRO A 568 1.16 -29.49 18.55
CA PRO A 568 2.02 -30.52 17.96
C PRO A 568 1.42 -31.13 16.69
N ILE A 569 0.14 -31.53 16.77
CA ILE A 569 -0.64 -32.05 15.65
C ILE A 569 -0.75 -30.97 14.56
N GLY A 570 -0.92 -29.70 14.94
CA GLY A 570 -0.94 -28.59 14.00
C GLY A 570 0.37 -28.42 13.24
N GLY A 571 1.52 -28.55 13.92
CA GLY A 571 2.85 -28.48 13.32
C GLY A 571 3.09 -29.60 12.31
N MET A 572 2.80 -30.85 12.69
CA MET A 572 2.86 -32.01 11.79
C MET A 572 1.92 -31.83 10.58
N ASN A 573 0.66 -31.46 10.82
CA ASN A 573 -0.31 -31.22 9.75
C ASN A 573 0.14 -30.10 8.81
N GLY A 574 0.76 -29.04 9.35
CA GLY A 574 1.32 -27.95 8.56
C GLY A 574 2.50 -28.38 7.70
N LEU A 575 3.34 -29.28 8.20
CA LEU A 575 4.44 -29.85 7.44
C LEU A 575 3.91 -30.70 6.26
N PHE A 576 3.00 -31.64 6.50
CA PHE A 576 2.41 -32.46 5.42
C PHE A 576 1.53 -31.67 4.46
N ALA A 577 0.90 -30.58 4.91
CA ALA A 577 0.12 -29.71 4.03
C ALA A 577 0.95 -29.05 2.93
N LYS A 578 2.28 -28.98 3.04
CA LYS A 578 3.15 -28.54 1.94
C LYS A 578 3.09 -29.46 0.72
N LEU A 579 2.71 -30.73 0.88
CA LEU A 579 2.48 -31.68 -0.21
C LEU A 579 1.11 -31.54 -0.88
N SER A 580 0.19 -30.77 -0.30
CA SER A 580 -1.22 -30.76 -0.73
C SER A 580 -1.45 -30.21 -2.15
N MET A 581 -2.40 -30.83 -2.85
CA MET A 581 -2.87 -30.45 -4.19
C MET A 581 -3.83 -29.27 -4.20
N THR A 582 -4.41 -28.89 -3.05
CA THR A 582 -5.26 -27.69 -2.95
C THR A 582 -4.57 -26.58 -2.17
N GLU A 583 -4.75 -25.33 -2.58
CA GLU A 583 -4.26 -24.15 -1.85
C GLU A 583 -5.33 -23.05 -1.82
N LEU A 584 -5.24 -22.16 -0.82
CA LEU A 584 -6.05 -20.94 -0.76
C LEU A 584 -5.14 -19.72 -0.88
N ARG A 585 -5.27 -18.96 -1.97
CA ARG A 585 -4.42 -17.79 -2.27
C ARG A 585 -5.27 -16.63 -2.75
N ALA A 586 -4.76 -15.41 -2.67
CA ALA A 586 -5.44 -14.26 -3.27
C ALA A 586 -4.68 -13.73 -4.49
N GLN A 587 -5.42 -13.17 -5.44
CA GLN A 587 -4.87 -12.44 -6.58
C GLN A 587 -4.16 -11.18 -6.07
N GLN A 588 -2.83 -11.23 -5.99
CA GLN A 588 -2.00 -10.11 -5.51
C GLN A 588 -2.27 -8.82 -6.29
N GLY A 589 -2.45 -8.89 -7.61
CA GLY A 589 -2.79 -7.73 -8.45
C GLY A 589 -4.04 -7.01 -7.96
N THR A 590 -5.18 -7.72 -7.86
CA THR A 590 -6.45 -7.18 -7.36
C THR A 590 -6.33 -6.70 -5.91
N CYS A 591 -5.65 -7.45 -5.05
CA CYS A 591 -5.42 -7.02 -3.67
C CYS A 591 -4.59 -5.73 -3.58
N SER A 592 -3.60 -5.53 -4.45
CA SER A 592 -2.74 -4.33 -4.44
C SER A 592 -3.33 -3.13 -5.18
N ALA A 593 -4.18 -3.37 -6.20
CA ALA A 593 -4.71 -2.34 -7.07
C ALA A 593 -6.08 -1.84 -6.63
N GLU A 594 -6.94 -2.71 -6.09
CA GLU A 594 -8.35 -2.40 -5.83
C GLU A 594 -8.73 -2.47 -4.34
N CYS A 595 -8.03 -3.26 -3.53
CA CYS A 595 -8.41 -3.50 -2.14
C CYS A 595 -7.87 -2.41 -1.19
N THR A 596 -8.79 -1.69 -0.53
CA THR A 596 -8.46 -0.69 0.50
C THR A 596 -8.82 -1.15 1.92
N THR A 597 -9.59 -2.22 2.07
CA THR A 597 -10.21 -2.60 3.37
C THR A 597 -9.42 -3.64 4.16
N TYR A 598 -8.69 -4.53 3.48
CA TYR A 598 -7.90 -5.63 4.08
C TYR A 598 -8.65 -6.46 5.14
N GLN A 599 -9.97 -6.57 5.02
CA GLN A 599 -10.84 -7.25 5.99
C GLN A 599 -10.53 -8.75 6.11
N CYS A 600 -9.99 -9.37 5.06
CA CYS A 600 -9.53 -10.76 5.10
C CYS A 600 -8.42 -11.01 6.14
N TYR A 601 -7.66 -9.97 6.52
CA TYR A 601 -6.64 -10.05 7.57
C TYR A 601 -7.11 -9.40 8.88
N LYS A 602 -7.56 -8.13 8.84
CA LYS A 602 -7.90 -7.37 10.06
C LYS A 602 -9.27 -7.75 10.64
N GLY A 603 -10.21 -8.16 9.79
CA GLY A 603 -11.64 -8.20 10.13
C GLY A 603 -12.30 -6.84 9.93
N GLY A 604 -13.63 -6.81 9.95
CA GLY A 604 -14.42 -5.59 9.81
C GLY A 604 -15.86 -5.84 9.35
N PRO A 605 -16.65 -4.76 9.23
CA PRO A 605 -18.07 -4.83 8.86
C PRO A 605 -18.26 -5.25 7.40
N GLN A 606 -19.46 -5.71 7.04
CA GLN A 606 -19.78 -6.09 5.66
C GLN A 606 -19.49 -4.94 4.68
N LYS A 607 -18.75 -5.23 3.59
CA LYS A 607 -18.46 -4.28 2.51
C LYS A 607 -18.52 -4.97 1.16
N GLY A 608 -19.27 -4.41 0.21
CA GLY A 608 -19.49 -5.05 -1.09
C GLY A 608 -20.03 -6.47 -0.93
N GLU A 609 -19.37 -7.45 -1.54
CA GLU A 609 -19.69 -8.87 -1.34
C GLU A 609 -19.06 -9.51 -0.08
N GLY A 610 -18.12 -8.83 0.55
CA GLY A 610 -17.43 -9.34 1.74
C GLY A 610 -18.35 -9.27 2.96
N MET A 611 -18.51 -10.38 3.66
CA MET A 611 -19.31 -10.51 4.88
C MET A 611 -18.57 -9.92 6.09
N GLU A 612 -19.31 -9.60 7.15
CA GLU A 612 -18.72 -9.26 8.44
C GLU A 612 -17.91 -10.44 8.99
N THR A 613 -16.65 -10.19 9.35
CA THR A 613 -15.76 -11.21 9.91
C THR A 613 -14.75 -10.61 10.87
N ASN A 614 -14.18 -11.45 11.75
CA ASN A 614 -13.06 -11.10 12.63
C ASN A 614 -11.68 -11.18 11.93
N GLY A 615 -11.66 -11.35 10.60
CA GLY A 615 -10.42 -11.52 9.82
C GLY A 615 -9.79 -12.91 9.98
N CYS A 616 -8.60 -13.09 9.41
CA CYS A 616 -7.91 -14.39 9.44
C CYS A 616 -7.55 -14.81 10.87
N PRO A 617 -8.00 -15.98 11.36
CA PRO A 617 -7.77 -16.40 12.75
C PRO A 617 -6.31 -16.73 13.05
N LEU A 618 -5.45 -16.84 12.03
CA LEU A 618 -4.00 -17.07 12.17
C LEU A 618 -3.14 -15.84 11.87
N TYR A 619 -3.74 -14.66 11.70
CA TYR A 619 -3.01 -13.46 11.24
C TYR A 619 -2.20 -13.70 9.97
N SER A 620 -2.83 -14.31 8.96
CA SER A 620 -2.21 -14.56 7.66
C SER A 620 -3.03 -13.92 6.56
N HIS A 621 -2.42 -13.01 5.79
CA HIS A 621 -3.08 -12.41 4.65
C HIS A 621 -3.00 -13.38 3.44
N PRO A 622 -4.10 -13.71 2.76
CA PRO A 622 -4.12 -14.73 1.70
C PRO A 622 -3.22 -14.40 0.49
N ALA A 623 -2.88 -13.14 0.28
CA ALA A 623 -1.94 -12.71 -0.77
C ALA A 623 -0.46 -12.87 -0.38
N GLN A 624 -0.15 -13.05 0.90
CA GLN A 624 1.21 -13.19 1.46
C GLN A 624 1.54 -14.64 1.83
N LEU A 625 0.60 -15.57 1.71
CA LEU A 625 0.85 -16.99 1.99
C LEU A 625 1.83 -17.58 0.96
N GLU A 626 3.01 -17.98 1.43
CA GLU A 626 4.04 -18.63 0.61
C GLU A 626 3.84 -20.13 0.50
N ASP A 627 3.39 -20.76 1.60
CA ASP A 627 3.06 -22.16 1.67
C ASP A 627 1.77 -22.47 2.46
N ASN A 628 1.31 -23.72 2.39
CA ASN A 628 0.10 -24.17 3.07
C ASN A 628 0.26 -24.45 4.57
N ARG A 629 1.44 -24.26 5.16
CA ARG A 629 1.65 -24.43 6.59
C ARG A 629 0.78 -23.48 7.39
N ASP A 630 0.72 -22.21 7.02
CA ASP A 630 0.10 -21.17 7.83
C ASP A 630 -1.40 -20.95 7.50
N CYS A 631 -1.98 -21.80 6.65
CA CYS A 631 -3.39 -21.77 6.29
C CYS A 631 -4.16 -22.96 6.86
N VAL A 632 -5.15 -22.72 7.72
CA VAL A 632 -6.04 -23.77 8.27
C VAL A 632 -7.34 -23.94 7.48
N LEU A 633 -7.44 -23.34 6.30
CA LEU A 633 -8.59 -23.49 5.38
C LEU A 633 -9.97 -23.17 6.01
N CYS A 634 -10.02 -22.26 6.98
CA CYS A 634 -11.27 -21.78 7.60
C CYS A 634 -12.16 -20.94 6.65
N MET A 635 -11.66 -20.56 5.48
CA MET A 635 -12.35 -19.75 4.46
C MET A 635 -12.81 -18.35 4.94
N THR A 636 -12.39 -17.87 6.12
CA THR A 636 -12.74 -16.52 6.60
C THR A 636 -12.27 -15.44 5.63
N CYS A 637 -11.08 -15.58 5.03
CA CYS A 637 -10.60 -14.65 4.01
C CYS A 637 -11.46 -14.65 2.73
N LEU A 638 -12.00 -15.81 2.33
CA LEU A 638 -12.95 -15.93 1.21
C LEU A 638 -14.28 -15.25 1.52
N LYS A 639 -14.77 -15.37 2.76
CA LYS A 639 -15.99 -14.69 3.25
C LYS A 639 -15.80 -13.17 3.33
N ALA A 640 -14.63 -12.72 3.79
CA ALA A 640 -14.33 -11.31 4.05
C ALA A 640 -13.96 -10.47 2.82
N CYS A 641 -13.62 -11.10 1.69
CA CYS A 641 -13.06 -10.37 0.54
C CYS A 641 -14.15 -9.64 -0.27
N PRO A 642 -14.10 -8.29 -0.40
CA PRO A 642 -15.09 -7.54 -1.18
C PRO A 642 -14.89 -7.66 -2.70
N HIS A 643 -13.67 -7.93 -3.16
CA HIS A 643 -13.27 -7.90 -4.58
C HIS A 643 -13.16 -9.31 -5.22
N ARG A 644 -13.71 -10.34 -4.59
CA ARG A 644 -13.63 -11.74 -5.06
C ARG A 644 -12.21 -12.25 -5.36
N SER A 645 -11.18 -11.67 -4.76
CA SER A 645 -9.78 -11.95 -5.09
C SER A 645 -9.25 -13.28 -4.54
N VAL A 646 -9.91 -13.88 -3.55
CA VAL A 646 -9.49 -15.16 -2.95
C VAL A 646 -9.89 -16.34 -3.84
N GLU A 647 -8.92 -17.16 -4.18
CA GLU A 647 -9.00 -18.33 -5.05
C GLU A 647 -8.71 -19.60 -4.25
N PHE A 648 -9.48 -20.67 -4.52
CA PHE A 648 -9.14 -22.02 -4.06
C PHE A 648 -8.61 -22.80 -5.26
N ASN A 649 -7.29 -22.98 -5.31
CA ASN A 649 -6.60 -23.49 -6.49
C ASN A 649 -6.24 -24.97 -6.32
N LEU A 650 -6.43 -25.74 -7.38
CA LEU A 650 -5.83 -27.06 -7.58
C LEU A 650 -4.46 -26.90 -8.24
N ARG A 651 -3.44 -27.60 -7.74
CA ARG A 651 -2.04 -27.51 -8.16
C ARG A 651 -1.34 -28.89 -8.08
N PRO A 652 -0.20 -29.08 -8.77
CA PRO A 652 0.62 -30.27 -8.60
C PRO A 652 1.08 -30.45 -7.14
N PRO A 653 1.13 -31.70 -6.63
CA PRO A 653 1.51 -31.97 -5.24
C PRO A 653 2.94 -31.51 -4.96
N GLY A 654 3.15 -30.88 -3.80
CA GLY A 654 4.46 -30.44 -3.34
C GLY A 654 5.07 -29.22 -4.04
N ILE A 655 4.36 -28.57 -4.99
CA ILE A 655 4.95 -27.54 -5.86
C ILE A 655 5.67 -26.40 -5.13
N GLU A 656 5.18 -26.03 -3.95
CA GLU A 656 5.76 -24.96 -3.14
C GLU A 656 7.19 -25.27 -2.71
N LEU A 657 7.48 -26.54 -2.40
CA LEU A 657 8.77 -27.00 -1.88
C LEU A 657 9.93 -26.71 -2.84
N TRP A 658 9.67 -26.56 -4.14
CA TRP A 658 10.70 -26.23 -5.13
C TRP A 658 10.49 -24.89 -5.86
N THR A 659 9.47 -24.10 -5.51
CA THR A 659 9.20 -22.79 -6.14
C THR A 659 9.25 -21.59 -5.19
N THR A 660 8.67 -21.71 -4.00
CA THR A 660 8.40 -20.60 -3.07
C THR A 660 8.85 -20.89 -1.64
N HIS A 661 9.15 -22.13 -1.30
CA HIS A 661 9.45 -22.55 0.06
C HIS A 661 10.72 -21.92 0.65
N ILE A 662 10.60 -21.50 1.91
CA ILE A 662 11.70 -21.07 2.77
C ILE A 662 11.99 -22.16 3.80
N PRO A 663 13.21 -22.71 3.85
CA PRO A 663 13.55 -23.81 4.74
C PRO A 663 13.80 -23.34 6.18
N HIS A 664 13.22 -24.04 7.15
CA HIS A 664 13.48 -23.83 8.58
C HIS A 664 14.11 -25.05 9.25
N SER A 665 15.01 -24.83 10.22
CA SER A 665 15.71 -25.90 10.93
C SER A 665 14.82 -26.71 11.87
N TYR A 666 13.88 -26.07 12.56
CA TYR A 666 12.94 -26.74 13.45
C TYR A 666 11.96 -27.65 12.69
N GLU A 667 11.57 -27.29 11.45
CA GLU A 667 10.75 -28.14 10.59
C GLU A 667 11.49 -29.39 10.17
N VAL A 668 12.80 -29.27 9.86
CA VAL A 668 13.66 -30.40 9.55
C VAL A 668 13.81 -31.32 10.77
N ALA A 669 13.98 -30.75 11.97
CA ALA A 669 14.03 -31.54 13.20
C ALA A 669 12.72 -32.30 13.43
N LEU A 670 11.56 -31.64 13.27
CA LEU A 670 10.26 -32.29 13.38
C LEU A 670 10.05 -33.37 12.31
N LEU A 671 10.45 -33.11 11.06
CA LEU A 671 10.38 -34.07 9.96
C LEU A 671 11.17 -35.34 10.29
N LEU A 672 12.40 -35.20 10.79
CA LEU A 672 13.25 -36.34 11.15
C LEU A 672 12.76 -37.06 12.42
N LEU A 673 12.15 -36.33 13.36
CA LEU A 673 11.45 -36.93 14.51
C LEU A 673 10.28 -37.81 14.07
N LEU A 674 9.45 -37.34 13.13
CA LEU A 674 8.33 -38.11 12.58
C LEU A 674 8.81 -39.37 11.86
N LEU A 675 9.96 -39.30 11.17
CA LEU A 675 10.62 -40.48 10.62
C LEU A 675 11.00 -41.47 11.71
N GLY A 676 11.59 -40.99 12.82
CA GLY A 676 11.89 -41.78 14.01
C GLY A 676 10.66 -42.47 14.61
N GLY A 677 9.53 -41.76 14.68
CA GLY A 677 8.27 -42.28 15.21
C GLY A 677 7.79 -43.55 14.51
N ILE A 678 7.97 -43.65 13.19
CA ILE A 678 7.59 -44.85 12.41
C ILE A 678 8.30 -46.11 12.94
N PHE A 679 9.57 -45.98 13.32
CA PHE A 679 10.35 -47.06 13.92
C PHE A 679 10.01 -47.26 15.39
N LEU A 680 9.74 -46.17 16.12
CA LEU A 680 9.37 -46.23 17.54
C LEU A 680 8.13 -47.11 17.77
N HIS A 681 7.07 -46.94 16.97
CA HIS A 681 5.85 -47.77 17.09
C HIS A 681 6.06 -49.26 16.79
N ARG A 682 7.28 -49.67 16.45
CA ARG A 682 7.68 -51.05 16.16
C ARG A 682 8.91 -51.47 16.97
N LEU A 683 9.09 -50.85 18.14
CA LEU A 683 10.21 -51.11 19.03
C LEU A 683 10.35 -52.61 19.40
N PRO A 684 9.27 -53.34 19.75
CA PRO A 684 9.39 -54.77 20.05
C PRO A 684 9.85 -55.60 18.85
N GLU A 685 9.35 -55.31 17.65
CA GLU A 685 9.79 -55.98 16.42
C GLU A 685 11.25 -55.67 16.09
N ILE A 686 11.70 -54.43 16.30
CA ILE A 686 13.09 -54.04 16.11
C ILE A 686 14.00 -54.75 17.11
N GLN A 687 13.61 -54.82 18.38
CA GLN A 687 14.38 -55.53 19.41
C GLN A 687 14.58 -57.00 19.04
N THR A 688 13.50 -57.68 18.64
CA THR A 688 13.56 -59.09 18.24
C THR A 688 14.36 -59.29 16.96
N SER A 689 14.24 -58.40 15.97
CA SER A 689 15.00 -58.46 14.72
C SER A 689 16.51 -58.21 14.92
N LEU A 690 16.90 -57.39 15.89
CA LEU A 690 18.30 -57.07 16.19
C LEU A 690 18.93 -57.98 17.25
N GLY A 691 18.15 -58.90 17.85
CA GLY A 691 18.64 -59.79 18.90
C GLY A 691 19.01 -59.09 20.21
N LEU A 692 18.46 -57.89 20.47
CA LEU A 692 18.77 -57.10 21.66
C LEU A 692 18.04 -57.68 22.89
N ARG A 693 18.78 -58.09 23.92
CA ARG A 693 18.23 -58.61 25.19
C ARG A 693 18.02 -57.49 26.22
N ILE A 694 17.23 -56.48 25.86
CA ILE A 694 16.89 -55.36 26.76
C ILE A 694 15.51 -55.65 27.39
N ASP A 695 15.39 -55.50 28.70
CA ASP A 695 14.10 -55.65 29.37
C ASP A 695 13.25 -54.38 29.21
N LEU A 696 12.22 -54.43 28.35
CA LEU A 696 11.30 -53.30 28.11
C LEU A 696 10.30 -53.09 29.26
N THR A 697 10.25 -54.00 30.25
CA THR A 697 9.40 -53.81 31.44
C THR A 697 10.00 -52.78 32.39
N GLN A 698 11.31 -52.57 32.35
CA GLN A 698 12.00 -51.56 33.14
C GLN A 698 11.96 -50.20 32.44
N PHE A 699 11.57 -49.17 33.18
CA PHE A 699 11.37 -47.82 32.64
C PHE A 699 12.62 -47.21 32.00
N PHE A 700 13.78 -47.23 32.68
CA PHE A 700 14.99 -46.57 32.18
C PHE A 700 15.59 -47.25 30.93
N PRO A 701 15.72 -48.60 30.87
CA PRO A 701 16.15 -49.27 29.65
C PRO A 701 15.19 -49.05 28.47
N HIS A 702 13.87 -49.08 28.72
CA HIS A 702 12.86 -48.80 27.71
C HIS A 702 13.00 -47.35 27.17
N LEU A 703 13.08 -46.36 28.07
CA LEU A 703 13.28 -44.95 27.70
C LEU A 703 14.57 -44.74 26.88
N GLY A 704 15.68 -45.36 27.29
CA GLY A 704 16.96 -45.26 26.60
C GLY A 704 16.90 -45.82 25.18
N LEU A 705 16.28 -46.99 24.99
CA LEU A 705 16.10 -47.58 23.67
C LEU A 705 15.16 -46.75 22.79
N SER A 706 14.05 -46.27 23.34
CA SER A 706 13.09 -45.41 22.63
C SER A 706 13.75 -44.13 22.12
N LEU A 707 14.55 -43.46 22.94
CA LEU A 707 15.32 -42.27 22.54
C LEU A 707 16.34 -42.59 21.44
N LEU A 708 17.01 -43.74 21.54
CA LEU A 708 17.97 -44.17 20.53
C LEU A 708 17.27 -44.43 19.18
N VAL A 709 16.14 -45.14 19.18
CA VAL A 709 15.37 -45.43 17.96
C VAL A 709 14.83 -44.16 17.30
N LEU A 710 14.44 -43.15 18.08
CA LEU A 710 14.06 -41.84 17.53
C LEU A 710 15.23 -41.12 16.83
N LEU A 711 16.47 -41.30 17.29
CA LEU A 711 17.65 -40.61 16.76
C LEU A 711 18.31 -41.32 15.58
N VAL A 712 18.26 -42.66 15.51
CA VAL A 712 18.97 -43.46 14.50
C VAL A 712 18.61 -43.07 13.05
N PRO A 713 17.32 -42.94 12.65
CA PRO A 713 16.97 -42.54 11.29
C PRO A 713 17.50 -41.14 10.94
N THR A 714 17.48 -40.21 11.90
CA THR A 714 18.07 -38.89 11.75
C THR A 714 19.57 -38.98 11.45
N GLY A 715 20.31 -39.75 12.26
CA GLY A 715 21.74 -39.98 12.07
C GLY A 715 22.05 -40.59 10.70
N PHE A 716 21.24 -41.55 10.24
CA PHE A 716 21.39 -42.17 8.93
C PHE A 716 21.24 -41.15 7.79
N VAL A 717 20.21 -40.29 7.81
CA VAL A 717 20.01 -39.25 6.78
C VAL A 717 21.18 -38.26 6.75
N PHE A 718 21.75 -37.92 7.92
CA PHE A 718 22.97 -37.09 8.01
C PHE A 718 24.19 -37.78 7.39
N VAL A 719 24.41 -39.08 7.68
CA VAL A 719 25.52 -39.87 7.11
C VAL A 719 25.40 -39.93 5.58
N VAL A 720 24.21 -40.20 5.05
CA VAL A 720 23.95 -40.23 3.61
C VAL A 720 24.26 -38.88 2.96
N TYR A 721 23.85 -37.78 3.59
CA TYR A 721 24.19 -36.43 3.11
C TYR A 721 25.70 -36.14 3.17
N GLY A 722 26.37 -36.53 4.25
CA GLY A 722 27.82 -36.41 4.40
C GLY A 722 28.57 -37.18 3.32
N LEU A 723 28.15 -38.41 3.03
CA LEU A 723 28.69 -39.25 1.97
C LEU A 723 28.50 -38.62 0.59
N MET A 724 27.30 -38.07 0.31
CA MET A 724 27.05 -37.33 -0.94
C MET A 724 28.01 -36.13 -1.09
N ARG A 725 28.19 -35.33 -0.03
CA ARG A 725 29.08 -34.17 -0.05
C ARG A 725 30.55 -34.58 -0.20
N SER A 726 30.96 -35.66 0.46
CA SER A 726 32.31 -36.22 0.36
C SER A 726 32.61 -36.74 -1.05
N LEU A 727 31.67 -37.48 -1.65
CA LEU A 727 31.77 -37.95 -3.05
C LEU A 727 31.84 -36.79 -4.05
N PHE A 728 31.05 -35.73 -3.85
CA PHE A 728 31.14 -34.52 -4.66
C PHE A 728 32.52 -33.86 -4.53
N TRP A 729 33.01 -33.69 -3.30
CA TRP A 729 34.30 -33.07 -3.04
C TRP A 729 35.45 -33.87 -3.67
N MET A 730 35.51 -35.19 -3.44
CA MET A 730 36.49 -36.08 -4.07
C MET A 730 36.45 -36.00 -5.61
N ARG A 731 35.26 -36.07 -6.22
CA ARG A 731 35.12 -35.96 -7.68
C ARG A 731 35.50 -34.59 -8.21
N SER A 732 35.18 -33.52 -7.48
CA SER A 732 35.55 -32.16 -7.86
C SER A 732 37.06 -31.93 -7.81
N TYR A 733 37.75 -32.50 -6.81
CA TYR A 733 39.20 -32.46 -6.67
C TYR A 733 39.91 -33.21 -7.81
N VAL A 734 39.44 -34.42 -8.13
CA VAL A 734 39.95 -35.22 -9.26
C VAL A 734 39.66 -34.55 -10.62
N ALA A 735 38.50 -33.91 -10.78
CA ALA A 735 38.16 -33.16 -11.98
C ALA A 735 39.08 -31.94 -12.17
N GLN A 736 39.36 -31.18 -11.10
CA GLN A 736 40.28 -30.04 -11.14
C GLN A 736 41.72 -30.47 -11.44
N SER A 737 42.20 -31.58 -10.86
CA SER A 737 43.55 -32.11 -11.14
C SER A 737 43.71 -32.74 -12.53
N ARG A 738 42.63 -33.22 -13.16
CA ARG A 738 42.63 -33.65 -14.57
C ARG A 738 42.60 -32.48 -15.54
N ILE A 739 41.86 -31.41 -15.24
CA ILE A 739 41.81 -30.19 -16.06
C ILE A 739 43.18 -29.48 -16.08
N SER A 740 43.94 -29.50 -14.97
CA SER A 740 45.30 -28.95 -14.96
C SER A 740 46.32 -29.81 -15.73
N ARG A 741 46.06 -31.12 -15.92
CA ARG A 741 46.94 -32.04 -16.67
C ARG A 741 46.64 -32.18 -18.17
N ARG A 742 45.39 -32.05 -18.63
CA ARG A 742 45.01 -32.19 -20.05
C ARG A 742 44.52 -30.85 -20.62
N ARG A 743 45.45 -30.07 -21.20
CA ARG A 743 45.13 -28.83 -21.94
C ARG A 743 44.72 -29.07 -23.41
N SER A 744 44.57 -30.31 -23.88
CA SER A 744 44.59 -30.62 -25.33
C SER A 744 43.42 -31.43 -25.94
N GLU A 745 42.35 -31.82 -25.25
CA GLU A 745 41.26 -32.59 -25.90
C GLU A 745 39.85 -32.04 -25.61
N ALA A 746 39.18 -31.59 -26.67
CA ALA A 746 37.95 -30.80 -26.63
C ALA A 746 36.66 -31.59 -26.34
N LEU A 747 36.67 -32.94 -26.35
CA LEU A 747 35.44 -33.73 -26.16
C LEU A 747 35.09 -34.11 -24.70
N GLY A 748 36.06 -34.15 -23.77
CA GLY A 748 35.81 -34.49 -22.34
C GLY A 748 35.65 -33.30 -21.39
N ALA A 749 35.93 -32.08 -21.88
CA ALA A 749 35.97 -30.87 -21.06
C ALA A 749 34.58 -30.28 -20.74
N LYS A 750 33.55 -30.59 -21.54
CA LYS A 750 32.19 -30.03 -21.38
C LYS A 750 31.46 -30.66 -20.20
N ASP A 751 31.40 -32.00 -20.13
CA ASP A 751 30.80 -32.73 -19.01
C ASP A 751 31.50 -32.43 -17.67
N THR A 752 32.82 -32.27 -17.69
CA THR A 752 33.61 -31.97 -16.50
C THR A 752 33.36 -30.54 -16.00
N LYS A 753 33.21 -29.57 -16.91
CA LYS A 753 32.84 -28.17 -16.57
C LYS A 753 31.40 -28.06 -16.07
N ASP A 754 30.47 -28.81 -16.66
CA ASP A 754 29.08 -28.81 -16.21
C ASP A 754 28.93 -29.47 -14.84
N PHE A 755 29.67 -30.53 -14.53
CA PHE A 755 29.68 -31.12 -13.17
C PHE A 755 30.17 -30.14 -12.09
N LEU A 756 31.27 -29.41 -12.36
CA LEU A 756 31.84 -28.44 -11.42
C LEU A 756 30.93 -27.20 -11.19
N ARG A 757 29.92 -26.97 -12.02
CA ARG A 757 28.93 -25.89 -11.83
C ARG A 757 27.91 -26.21 -10.73
N PHE A 758 27.66 -27.48 -10.41
CA PHE A 758 26.57 -27.87 -9.51
C PHE A 758 27.06 -28.15 -8.08
N LYS A 759 27.14 -27.11 -7.25
CA LYS A 759 27.43 -27.26 -5.81
C LYS A 759 26.25 -27.93 -5.08
N PRO A 760 26.48 -28.94 -4.20
CA PRO A 760 25.43 -29.58 -3.39
C PRO A 760 24.58 -28.55 -2.64
N LYS A 761 23.26 -28.76 -2.65
CA LYS A 761 22.33 -27.92 -1.89
C LYS A 761 22.50 -28.12 -0.38
N PRO A 762 22.20 -27.10 0.45
CA PRO A 762 22.22 -27.25 1.90
C PRO A 762 21.32 -28.39 2.37
N PHE A 763 21.74 -29.10 3.42
CA PHE A 763 20.98 -30.20 4.04
C PHE A 763 19.54 -29.78 4.36
N VAL A 764 19.37 -28.60 4.97
CA VAL A 764 18.07 -28.09 5.40
C VAL A 764 17.10 -27.93 4.23
N GLU A 765 17.57 -27.59 3.02
CA GLU A 765 16.72 -27.54 1.82
C GLU A 765 16.37 -28.95 1.31
N LEU A 766 17.36 -29.85 1.29
CA LEU A 766 17.24 -31.14 0.59
C LEU A 766 16.40 -32.17 1.37
N VAL A 767 16.38 -32.09 2.70
CA VAL A 767 15.65 -33.03 3.56
C VAL A 767 14.14 -33.00 3.35
N TYR A 768 13.56 -31.88 2.90
CA TYR A 768 12.13 -31.82 2.56
C TYR A 768 11.74 -32.80 1.44
N GLY A 769 12.71 -33.28 0.66
CA GLY A 769 12.50 -34.37 -0.31
C GLY A 769 12.00 -35.68 0.31
N TYR A 770 12.28 -35.94 1.59
CA TYR A 770 11.85 -37.14 2.32
C TYR A 770 10.40 -37.06 2.82
N LEU A 771 9.73 -35.91 2.67
CA LEU A 771 8.39 -35.72 3.19
C LEU A 771 7.34 -36.74 2.67
N PRO A 772 7.34 -37.13 1.37
CA PRO A 772 6.46 -38.19 0.87
C PRO A 772 6.74 -39.58 1.47
N LEU A 773 8.03 -39.91 1.71
CA LEU A 773 8.44 -41.14 2.36
C LEU A 773 7.94 -41.21 3.80
N ILE A 774 8.06 -40.12 4.54
CA ILE A 774 7.61 -40.06 5.93
C ILE A 774 6.09 -40.17 6.01
N LEU A 775 5.37 -39.40 5.19
CA LEU A 775 3.91 -39.50 5.12
C LEU A 775 3.45 -40.92 4.75
N GLY A 776 4.08 -41.53 3.73
CA GLY A 776 3.74 -42.87 3.29
C GLY A 776 4.12 -43.96 4.29
N GLY A 777 5.24 -43.82 4.98
CA GLY A 777 5.65 -44.74 6.04
C GLY A 777 4.72 -44.68 7.25
N SER A 778 4.32 -43.48 7.67
CA SER A 778 3.29 -43.30 8.69
C SER A 778 1.95 -43.89 8.23
N LEU A 779 1.52 -43.61 7.00
CA LEU A 779 0.28 -44.17 6.46
C LEU A 779 0.34 -45.71 6.39
N ALA A 780 1.46 -46.29 5.95
CA ALA A 780 1.67 -47.73 5.92
C ALA A 780 1.56 -48.36 7.32
N HIS A 781 2.09 -47.71 8.37
CA HIS A 781 1.89 -48.17 9.74
C HIS A 781 0.41 -48.20 10.12
N TYR A 782 -0.31 -47.08 9.91
CA TYR A 782 -1.70 -46.93 10.32
C TYR A 782 -2.72 -47.70 9.45
N LEU A 783 -2.37 -48.07 8.20
CA LEU A 783 -3.25 -48.86 7.31
C LEU A 783 -3.66 -50.21 7.92
N ARG A 784 -2.79 -50.84 8.72
CA ARG A 784 -3.13 -52.09 9.41
C ARG A 784 -4.25 -51.90 10.42
N LEU A 785 -4.20 -50.84 11.21
CA LEU A 785 -5.25 -50.48 12.16
C LEU A 785 -6.53 -50.08 11.42
N GLY A 786 -6.40 -49.25 10.39
CA GLY A 786 -7.52 -48.73 9.61
C GLY A 786 -8.27 -49.75 8.76
N LEU A 787 -7.63 -50.81 8.29
CA LEU A 787 -8.31 -51.84 7.49
C LEU A 787 -8.57 -53.14 8.27
N GLY A 788 -7.84 -53.36 9.37
CA GLY A 788 -7.98 -54.56 10.21
C GLY A 788 -8.89 -54.38 11.42
N GLU A 789 -9.01 -53.18 11.97
CA GLU A 789 -9.78 -52.92 13.20
C GLU A 789 -10.96 -51.97 12.98
N ALA A 790 -10.81 -50.97 12.11
CA ALA A 790 -11.84 -49.96 11.87
C ALA A 790 -13.20 -50.56 11.47
N GLY A 791 -13.17 -51.62 10.66
CA GLY A 791 -14.34 -52.36 10.20
C GLY A 791 -15.17 -53.04 11.27
N ARG A 792 -14.69 -53.10 12.52
CA ARG A 792 -15.37 -53.69 13.68
C ARG A 792 -16.18 -52.67 14.47
N ILE A 793 -16.42 -51.49 13.91
CA ILE A 793 -17.06 -50.36 14.59
C ILE A 793 -18.38 -50.75 15.29
N LEU A 794 -19.25 -51.51 14.63
CA LEU A 794 -20.55 -51.93 15.20
C LEU A 794 -20.38 -52.86 16.42
N PRO A 795 -19.64 -53.99 16.32
CA PRO A 795 -19.33 -54.80 17.50
C PRO A 795 -18.66 -54.01 18.63
N VAL A 796 -17.73 -53.12 18.31
CA VAL A 796 -16.99 -52.33 19.30
C VAL A 796 -17.92 -51.32 19.98
N THR A 797 -18.83 -50.66 19.23
CA THR A 797 -19.84 -49.75 19.80
C THR A 797 -20.77 -50.49 20.75
N PHE A 798 -21.24 -51.69 20.40
CA PHE A 798 -22.08 -52.50 21.29
C PHE A 798 -21.32 -52.89 22.56
N ALA A 799 -20.07 -53.36 22.41
CA ALA A 799 -19.21 -53.71 23.55
C ALA A 799 -18.93 -52.51 24.46
N THR A 800 -18.86 -51.29 23.91
CA THR A 800 -18.65 -50.04 24.67
C THR A 800 -19.78 -49.81 25.69
N PHE A 801 -21.01 -50.18 25.35
CA PHE A 801 -22.18 -50.04 26.20
C PHE A 801 -22.56 -51.34 26.96
N GLY A 802 -21.65 -52.32 26.99
CA GLY A 802 -21.88 -53.60 27.69
C GLY A 802 -22.83 -54.56 26.97
N LEU A 803 -23.16 -54.30 25.70
CA LEU A 803 -24.00 -55.17 24.88
C LEU A 803 -23.14 -56.20 24.12
N SER A 804 -23.71 -57.38 23.86
CA SER A 804 -23.06 -58.38 23.01
C SER A 804 -23.06 -57.93 21.54
N GLY A 805 -21.87 -57.79 20.96
CA GLY A 805 -21.69 -57.52 19.53
C GLY A 805 -21.58 -58.78 18.67
N ALA A 806 -21.86 -59.97 19.23
CA ALA A 806 -21.73 -61.24 18.52
C ALA A 806 -22.75 -61.32 17.36
N GLY A 807 -22.25 -61.55 16.13
CA GLY A 807 -23.08 -61.66 14.92
C GLY A 807 -23.35 -60.35 14.18
N LEU A 808 -22.84 -59.20 14.66
CA LEU A 808 -22.91 -57.94 13.91
C LEU A 808 -21.95 -57.96 12.70
N PRO A 809 -22.29 -57.27 11.61
CA PRO A 809 -21.46 -57.26 10.40
C PRO A 809 -20.10 -56.59 10.67
N VAL A 810 -19.04 -57.21 10.13
CA VAL A 810 -17.66 -56.73 10.21
C VAL A 810 -17.10 -56.60 8.81
N VAL A 811 -16.52 -55.43 8.50
CA VAL A 811 -15.92 -55.13 7.19
C VAL A 811 -14.42 -54.89 7.35
N VAL A 812 -13.65 -55.96 7.49
CA VAL A 812 -12.19 -55.90 7.61
C VAL A 812 -11.53 -56.46 6.36
N ALA A 813 -10.42 -55.84 5.94
CA ALA A 813 -9.67 -56.31 4.80
C ALA A 813 -8.86 -57.56 5.16
N HIS A 814 -8.69 -58.46 4.18
CA HIS A 814 -7.81 -59.60 4.34
C HIS A 814 -6.35 -59.14 4.58
N PRO A 815 -5.56 -59.77 5.47
CA PRO A 815 -4.19 -59.35 5.77
C PRO A 815 -3.30 -59.18 4.53
N ALA A 816 -3.46 -60.05 3.53
CA ALA A 816 -2.73 -59.92 2.25
C ALA A 816 -3.05 -58.62 1.48
N VAL A 817 -4.31 -58.14 1.53
CA VAL A 817 -4.71 -56.86 0.92
C VAL A 817 -4.09 -55.69 1.68
N ILE A 818 -4.07 -55.77 3.01
CA ILE A 818 -3.42 -54.77 3.86
C ILE A 818 -1.92 -54.69 3.52
N ALA A 819 -1.22 -55.82 3.51
CA ALA A 819 0.21 -55.88 3.17
C ALA A 819 0.49 -55.34 1.76
N PHE A 820 -0.37 -55.68 0.78
CA PHE A 820 -0.28 -55.13 -0.58
C PHE A 820 -0.44 -53.60 -0.60
N LEU A 821 -1.41 -53.05 0.12
CA LEU A 821 -1.63 -51.60 0.19
C LEU A 821 -0.49 -50.89 0.93
N GLN A 822 0.01 -51.45 2.03
CA GLN A 822 1.17 -50.92 2.74
C GLN A 822 2.40 -50.88 1.84
N GLY A 823 2.66 -51.98 1.12
CA GLY A 823 3.79 -52.09 0.22
C GLY A 823 3.71 -51.13 -0.97
N THR A 824 2.55 -51.08 -1.65
CA THR A 824 2.33 -50.13 -2.75
C THR A 824 2.46 -48.68 -2.31
N THR A 825 1.97 -48.34 -1.11
CA THR A 825 2.15 -47.00 -0.51
C THR A 825 3.63 -46.66 -0.34
N LEU A 826 4.45 -47.58 0.21
CA LEU A 826 5.89 -47.36 0.38
C LEU A 826 6.62 -47.19 -0.96
N ILE A 827 6.32 -48.03 -1.95
CA ILE A 827 6.93 -47.94 -3.29
C ILE A 827 6.61 -46.59 -3.94
N PHE A 828 5.34 -46.18 -3.91
CA PHE A 828 4.90 -44.91 -4.48
C PHE A 828 5.55 -43.72 -3.75
N SER A 829 5.65 -43.80 -2.42
CA SER A 829 6.30 -42.77 -1.61
C SER A 829 7.79 -42.62 -1.90
N VAL A 830 8.53 -43.71 -2.13
CA VAL A 830 9.94 -43.64 -2.58
C VAL A 830 10.03 -42.93 -3.93
N LEU A 831 9.16 -43.30 -4.88
CA LEU A 831 9.15 -42.69 -6.21
C LEU A 831 8.88 -41.18 -6.11
N LEU A 832 7.90 -40.78 -5.30
CA LEU A 832 7.61 -39.37 -5.05
C LEU A 832 8.77 -38.65 -4.35
N THR A 833 9.42 -39.28 -3.38
CA THR A 833 10.60 -38.73 -2.70
C THR A 833 11.76 -38.50 -3.68
N VAL A 834 12.01 -39.44 -4.60
CA VAL A 834 13.03 -39.29 -5.65
C VAL A 834 12.69 -38.10 -6.57
N VAL A 835 11.44 -38.04 -7.06
CA VAL A 835 10.96 -36.94 -7.93
C VAL A 835 11.07 -35.59 -7.24
N LEU A 836 10.62 -35.50 -5.98
CA LEU A 836 10.63 -34.27 -5.20
C LEU A 836 12.05 -33.81 -4.90
N THR A 837 12.92 -34.71 -4.44
CA THR A 837 14.34 -34.42 -4.18
C THR A 837 15.04 -33.90 -5.44
N GLN A 838 14.74 -34.51 -6.60
CA GLN A 838 15.27 -34.10 -7.89
C GLN A 838 14.79 -32.68 -8.29
N LYS A 839 13.52 -32.35 -8.02
CA LYS A 839 12.93 -31.02 -8.29
C LYS A 839 13.47 -29.93 -7.38
N ILE A 840 13.67 -30.23 -6.09
CA ILE A 840 14.25 -29.31 -5.11
C ILE A 840 15.72 -29.03 -5.44
N ALA A 841 16.51 -30.09 -5.65
CA ALA A 841 17.94 -29.96 -5.86
C ALA A 841 18.29 -29.31 -7.22
N ARG A 842 17.51 -29.60 -8.27
CA ARG A 842 17.78 -29.18 -9.68
C ARG A 842 19.21 -29.55 -10.13
N GLN A 843 19.66 -30.73 -9.71
CA GLN A 843 21.00 -31.27 -9.95
C GLN A 843 20.94 -32.55 -10.78
N PRO A 844 22.03 -32.96 -11.45
CA PRO A 844 22.03 -34.22 -12.19
C PRO A 844 21.78 -35.42 -11.26
N PHE A 845 20.99 -36.39 -11.72
CA PHE A 845 20.59 -37.58 -10.94
C PHE A 845 21.78 -38.33 -10.33
N ARG A 846 22.91 -38.42 -11.05
CA ARG A 846 24.14 -39.08 -10.57
C ARG A 846 24.73 -38.47 -9.30
N LEU A 847 24.52 -37.17 -9.06
CA LEU A 847 25.01 -36.49 -7.87
C LEU A 847 24.15 -36.80 -6.64
N LEU A 848 22.85 -37.02 -6.85
CA LEU A 848 21.88 -37.34 -5.80
C LEU A 848 21.72 -38.84 -5.55
N LEU A 849 22.48 -39.68 -6.25
CA LEU A 849 22.39 -41.14 -6.14
C LEU A 849 22.53 -41.65 -4.68
N PRO A 850 23.46 -41.13 -3.84
CA PRO A 850 23.50 -41.51 -2.42
C PRO A 850 22.21 -41.17 -1.66
N GLN A 851 21.61 -40.00 -1.92
CA GLN A 851 20.34 -39.58 -1.32
C GLN A 851 19.18 -40.50 -1.75
N HIS A 852 19.09 -40.82 -3.05
CA HIS A 852 18.07 -41.72 -3.56
C HIS A 852 18.23 -43.14 -3.00
N LEU A 853 19.45 -43.69 -2.96
CA LEU A 853 19.73 -44.96 -2.30
C LEU A 853 19.40 -44.93 -0.81
N GLY A 854 19.72 -43.84 -0.11
CA GLY A 854 19.34 -43.64 1.28
C GLY A 854 17.83 -43.72 1.49
N SER A 855 17.04 -43.07 0.63
CA SER A 855 15.58 -43.17 0.69
C SER A 855 15.04 -44.58 0.45
N VAL A 856 15.67 -45.34 -0.47
CA VAL A 856 15.33 -46.76 -0.73
C VAL A 856 15.67 -47.63 0.48
N ILE A 857 16.83 -47.43 1.11
CA ILE A 857 17.25 -48.17 2.30
C ILE A 857 16.28 -47.92 3.45
N ILE A 858 15.92 -46.66 3.73
CA ILE A 858 14.94 -46.34 4.77
C ILE A 858 13.60 -47.02 4.46
N ALA A 859 13.12 -46.94 3.22
CA ALA A 859 11.86 -47.58 2.83
C ALA A 859 11.90 -49.10 2.96
N ALA A 860 13.03 -49.74 2.61
CA ALA A 860 13.23 -51.18 2.79
C ALA A 860 13.24 -51.57 4.27
N SER A 861 13.85 -50.75 5.14
CA SER A 861 13.79 -50.96 6.59
C SER A 861 12.36 -50.82 7.12
N ILE A 862 11.61 -49.80 6.68
CA ILE A 862 10.19 -49.66 7.03
C ILE A 862 9.40 -50.87 6.52
N TRP A 863 9.65 -51.32 5.29
CA TRP A 863 8.99 -52.50 4.73
C TRP A 863 9.23 -53.75 5.58
N ALA A 864 10.48 -54.03 5.94
CA ALA A 864 10.83 -55.21 6.72
C ALA A 864 10.10 -55.26 8.07
N ILE A 865 9.89 -54.10 8.68
CA ILE A 865 9.29 -53.98 10.02
C ILE A 865 7.76 -53.88 9.95
N VAL A 866 7.20 -53.18 8.95
CA VAL A 866 5.77 -52.87 8.86
C VAL A 866 4.99 -53.86 7.99
N VAL A 867 5.61 -54.37 6.91
CA VAL A 867 4.97 -55.26 5.92
C VAL A 867 5.47 -56.69 6.05
N GLY A 868 6.73 -56.88 6.45
CA GLY A 868 7.46 -58.14 6.39
C GLY A 868 7.00 -59.29 7.29
N ARG A 869 5.84 -59.18 7.96
CA ARG A 869 5.24 -60.25 8.78
C ARG A 869 3.73 -60.24 8.71
#